data_AF-A0A8J3L6D1-F1
#
_entry.id   AF-A0A8J3L6D1-F1
#
_cell.length_a   1.000
_cell.length_b   1.000
_cell.length_c   1.000
_cell.angle_alpha   90.00
_cell.angle_beta   90.00
_cell.angle_gamma   90.00
#
_symmetry.space_group_name_H-M   'P 1'
#
loop_
_entity.id
_entity.type
_entity.pdbx_description
1 polymer ?
#
loop_
_entity_poly.entity_id
_entity_poly.type
_entity_poly.pdbx_seq_one_letter_code
_entity_poly.pdbx_strand_id
1 'polypeptide(L)'
;MEVNTMPLLSRHRRRSLALGLSAVLATGVIAVQASNPAMAAQTIGFPTFSGPAIPAPPVAYTSGNMMQSIYNAESGGTDFWMDRLLARPGNDPAGTWLMSRGRALYMKTHTPGTLGFAGQAAYWESINNGNAYTIAVTPGTFTEQVGSRWQAPSHWKSVHTSGSVTINQTKFITDNNVAVTNLSITNGGSSSTTLQLRATSPFATSGSGSELTGQVNAYNNLTTLYPRITGDGFTVSSGGLNRSVTIAAGATVTAKVVMGFVTNEIPASLTEYNTYAGYSNATAFATHVRAYNLWWAQNLPYIDVAEPAIKKNIYYRWWLMRFNNLDADIPGQTFQFPTSTEGVLGYNNAIVLTQPMHIDDLKYLRNPIYAYGNVLSTGQVSKGGRFLDNPGDPENWSNSYTQYIAEAAWKAYQIYGGQPAIAGNIAKYAEGDVKGQLAFYDTNNNGLIEYDWGALTGNDADAVSFHYRSGRMDRAESAYQYSGALAAAEAYDAIGNTAKAAEMRTLATRIKNAITSVLWNSSRQLFEHRYPDGTFNPWKEINNYYPFAVNAIPNTDQYKQALRLYDNPAQYPIFPFYTANQVDKAAAAAQGQPGSNNFSTINSTVQFRLYSSVLRNYPNAWMNAQDYKKLLYWNAWAQYPNGNTQYPDANEFWADWNGSSVQYRSWIHHNILGSSNWTVIEDVAGLRPRNDNKVELSPINIGWTHFAINNLRYRNSDLSIVWDDPADGVTRYPGIPQGYSIFINGNRVATVNSLVPVTWDPATGAVTTSGTVAFNTAVSGLQAPNQVVQSESRLTDIMAKAGVDLTANLTNLATGSTVSASYSGSGAGTGGAVDGFPINEPFWGAGGSPNAQDWYEVNFGTARTLNEVRVYFKDSRPQSATYRAPSSYQIQYLNGSTWTNIASQVKTPAAPRANYNLVTFPAVSAQRVRVLATNASGAKTGITEIKIFNRGGVQPPDPPVSTNLALSGTPVCSYTSAWEACAAINNGDEPTSSNYGGTNQGNRWGTWPETGTQWAEVQWSSAQSVKQAQVYFFDDEGGIDMPSTWKLQYWNGSAYVDVPGAGSYTLTKNAYNTVNFTAVSTTRLRVSLTATGTASLGLLEVKAFA
;
A
#
# COMPACT_ATOMS: atom_id res chain seq x y z
N MET A 1 -22.22 -27.74 15.30
CA MET A 1 -22.37 -28.24 16.68
C MET A 1 -23.76 -27.85 17.13
N GLU A 2 -24.69 -28.81 17.16
CA GLU A 2 -26.11 -28.60 17.49
C GLU A 2 -26.29 -28.35 19.00
N VAL A 3 -27.10 -27.35 19.36
CA VAL A 3 -27.58 -27.19 20.75
C VAL A 3 -29.09 -26.97 20.72
N ASN A 4 -29.77 -27.87 21.42
CA ASN A 4 -31.21 -27.99 21.60
C ASN A 4 -31.83 -26.78 22.34
N THR A 5 -32.99 -26.37 21.84
CA THR A 5 -33.96 -25.45 22.46
C THR A 5 -34.94 -26.18 23.39
N MET A 6 -35.33 -25.55 24.51
CA MET A 6 -36.68 -25.66 25.10
C MET A 6 -37.05 -24.42 25.96
N PRO A 7 -38.36 -24.11 26.13
CA PRO A 7 -38.90 -22.73 26.24
C PRO A 7 -39.74 -22.47 27.52
N LEU A 8 -40.51 -21.34 27.50
CA LEU A 8 -41.65 -20.91 28.36
C LEU A 8 -41.28 -19.81 29.40
N LEU A 9 -42.05 -18.75 29.71
CA LEU A 9 -43.45 -18.39 29.46
C LEU A 9 -43.69 -16.88 29.71
N SER A 10 -44.74 -16.36 29.06
CA SER A 10 -45.32 -15.01 29.06
C SER A 10 -45.91 -14.49 30.39
N ARG A 11 -46.10 -13.15 30.50
CA ARG A 11 -47.43 -12.47 30.66
C ARG A 11 -47.36 -10.93 30.75
N HIS A 12 -48.11 -10.26 29.86
CA HIS A 12 -49.12 -9.16 30.03
C HIS A 12 -48.94 -8.07 31.11
N ARG A 13 -49.37 -6.79 31.00
CA ARG A 13 -50.21 -5.98 30.08
C ARG A 13 -50.27 -4.52 30.62
N ARG A 14 -50.69 -3.59 29.75
CA ARG A 14 -51.52 -2.35 29.95
C ARG A 14 -50.89 -0.95 30.13
N ARG A 15 -51.04 -0.18 29.03
CA ARG A 15 -51.52 1.22 28.80
C ARG A 15 -51.88 2.10 30.01
N SER A 16 -51.62 3.42 29.90
CA SER A 16 -52.64 4.49 29.65
C SER A 16 -52.03 5.90 29.52
N LEU A 17 -52.62 6.71 28.63
CA LEU A 17 -52.39 8.13 28.35
C LEU A 17 -52.88 9.06 29.48
N ALA A 18 -52.34 10.29 29.54
CA ALA A 18 -53.12 11.51 29.83
C ALA A 18 -52.44 12.78 29.27
N LEU A 19 -53.23 13.57 28.54
CA LEU A 19 -52.97 14.93 28.04
C LEU A 19 -53.33 15.99 29.11
N GLY A 20 -52.76 17.20 29.02
CA GLY A 20 -53.31 18.40 29.66
C GLY A 20 -52.44 19.66 29.54
N LEU A 21 -52.82 20.54 28.61
CA LEU A 21 -52.29 21.90 28.35
C LEU A 21 -52.42 22.87 29.55
N SER A 22 -51.56 23.89 29.62
CA SER A 22 -51.93 25.32 29.40
C SER A 22 -50.75 26.29 29.58
N ALA A 23 -50.75 27.35 28.75
CA ALA A 23 -49.70 28.33 28.53
C ALA A 23 -49.92 29.66 29.27
N VAL A 24 -48.84 30.44 29.49
CA VAL A 24 -48.88 31.91 29.66
C VAL A 24 -47.70 32.52 28.91
N LEU A 25 -48.00 33.48 28.01
CA LEU A 25 -47.09 34.25 27.17
C LEU A 25 -46.85 35.63 27.82
N ALA A 26 -45.60 36.12 27.80
CA ALA A 26 -45.28 37.54 27.91
C ALA A 26 -44.09 37.88 27.00
N THR A 27 -44.25 39.00 26.30
CA THR A 27 -43.60 39.46 25.08
C THR A 27 -42.19 40.04 25.26
N GLY A 28 -41.29 39.77 24.30
CA GLY A 28 -40.02 40.49 24.15
C GLY A 28 -39.46 40.37 22.73
N VAL A 29 -39.50 41.48 21.99
CA VAL A 29 -38.72 41.90 20.80
C VAL A 29 -38.04 40.79 19.97
N ILE A 30 -38.60 40.47 18.80
CA ILE A 30 -37.98 39.56 17.82
C ILE A 30 -36.94 40.35 17.00
N ALA A 31 -35.68 40.20 17.37
CA ALA A 31 -34.61 40.21 16.37
C ALA A 31 -34.73 38.90 15.59
N VAL A 32 -34.80 38.95 14.26
CA VAL A 32 -34.75 37.75 13.41
C VAL A 32 -33.33 37.20 13.48
N GLN A 33 -33.03 36.45 14.54
CA GLN A 33 -31.97 35.45 14.50
C GLN A 33 -32.45 34.38 13.53
N ALA A 34 -31.64 34.07 12.52
CA ALA A 34 -31.77 32.81 11.81
C ALA A 34 -31.67 31.70 12.85
N SER A 35 -32.82 31.15 13.26
CA SER A 35 -32.89 30.00 14.14
C SER A 35 -32.25 28.84 13.37
N ASN A 36 -30.99 28.52 13.70
CA ASN A 36 -30.41 27.25 13.30
C ASN A 36 -31.42 26.16 13.70
N PRO A 37 -31.85 25.29 12.78
CA PRO A 37 -32.77 24.22 13.13
C PRO A 37 -32.17 23.44 14.31
N ALA A 38 -32.99 23.17 15.33
CA ALA A 38 -32.58 22.36 16.46
C ALA A 38 -32.15 20.97 15.94
N MET A 39 -30.86 20.67 16.05
CA MET A 39 -30.26 19.41 15.62
C MET A 39 -30.49 18.34 16.69
N ALA A 40 -30.72 17.09 16.30
CA ALA A 40 -30.79 15.99 17.26
C ALA A 40 -29.35 15.64 17.68
N ALA A 41 -28.97 16.03 18.91
CA ALA A 41 -27.61 15.79 19.38
C ALA A 41 -27.31 14.28 19.45
N GLN A 42 -26.14 13.87 18.94
CA GLN A 42 -25.51 12.59 19.31
C GLN A 42 -25.44 12.54 20.85
N THR A 43 -26.30 11.72 21.46
CA THR A 43 -26.55 11.74 22.92
C THR A 43 -25.38 11.23 23.73
N ILE A 44 -24.45 10.50 23.11
CA ILE A 44 -23.22 10.08 23.75
C ILE A 44 -22.29 11.28 24.01
N GLY A 45 -21.81 11.38 25.25
CA GLY A 45 -20.82 12.37 25.66
C GLY A 45 -19.40 12.02 25.19
N PHE A 46 -18.41 12.77 25.65
CA PHE A 46 -17.00 12.39 25.51
C PHE A 46 -16.67 11.24 26.47
N PRO A 47 -15.75 10.34 26.09
CA PRO A 47 -15.25 9.31 27.00
C PRO A 47 -14.37 9.92 28.09
N THR A 48 -14.24 9.19 29.20
CA THR A 48 -13.29 9.51 30.28
C THR A 48 -12.04 8.64 30.17
N PHE A 49 -10.87 9.28 30.13
CA PHE A 49 -9.58 8.60 30.21
C PHE A 49 -9.10 8.50 31.65
N SER A 50 -8.41 7.41 31.99
CA SER A 50 -7.75 7.20 33.28
C SER A 50 -6.29 6.76 33.08
N GLY A 51 -5.56 6.55 34.16
CA GLY A 51 -4.15 6.13 34.11
C GLY A 51 -3.17 7.27 34.45
N PRO A 52 -1.85 6.99 34.37
CA PRO A 52 -0.83 7.94 34.76
C PRO A 52 -0.72 9.11 33.77
N ALA A 53 -0.23 10.25 34.25
CA ALA A 53 0.14 11.36 33.38
C ALA A 53 1.22 10.92 32.37
N ILE A 54 1.13 11.44 31.15
CA ILE A 54 2.14 11.17 30.12
C ILE A 54 3.45 11.89 30.47
N PRO A 55 4.63 11.28 30.21
CA PRO A 55 5.90 11.93 30.47
C PRO A 55 6.09 13.14 29.55
N ALA A 56 6.55 14.25 30.12
CA ALA A 56 6.93 15.42 29.34
C ALA A 56 8.18 15.13 28.47
N PRO A 57 8.27 15.71 27.27
CA PRO A 57 9.53 15.74 26.52
C PRO A 57 10.64 16.41 27.34
N PRO A 58 11.92 16.01 27.16
CA PRO A 58 13.06 16.55 27.91
C PRO A 58 13.48 17.97 27.48
N VAL A 59 12.87 18.52 26.43
CA VAL A 59 13.18 19.83 25.87
C VAL A 59 11.89 20.61 25.57
N ALA A 60 11.97 21.94 25.59
CA ALA A 60 10.87 22.81 25.17
C ALA A 60 10.59 22.69 23.67
N TYR A 61 9.38 23.04 23.25
CA TYR A 61 9.00 23.03 21.84
C TYR A 61 9.88 23.95 21.00
N THR A 62 10.22 23.52 19.78
CA THR A 62 10.87 24.35 18.76
C THR A 62 10.23 24.10 17.39
N SER A 63 10.31 25.07 16.47
CA SER A 63 9.82 24.90 15.10
C SER A 63 10.72 24.01 14.23
N GLY A 64 11.95 23.72 14.68
CA GLY A 64 12.90 22.80 14.03
C GLY A 64 12.55 21.33 14.21
N ASN A 65 13.51 20.42 14.06
CA ASN A 65 13.26 18.98 14.24
C ASN A 65 13.12 18.62 15.74
N MET A 66 11.88 18.60 16.23
CA MET A 66 11.59 18.36 17.65
C MET A 66 11.92 16.92 18.08
N MET A 67 11.58 15.91 17.26
CA MET A 67 11.89 14.51 17.60
C MET A 67 13.41 14.27 17.72
N GLN A 68 14.21 14.88 16.84
CA GLN A 68 15.68 14.83 16.96
C GLN A 68 16.20 15.56 18.18
N SER A 69 15.60 16.71 18.54
CA SER A 69 15.97 17.47 19.73
C SER A 69 15.70 16.68 21.02
N ILE A 70 14.55 15.99 21.09
CA ILE A 70 14.20 15.07 22.17
C ILE A 70 15.25 13.95 22.28
N TYR A 71 15.57 13.30 21.15
CA TYR A 71 16.57 12.23 21.14
C TYR A 71 17.95 12.72 21.57
N ASN A 72 18.43 13.85 21.04
CA ASN A 72 19.76 14.37 21.32
C ASN A 72 19.95 14.66 22.82
N ALA A 73 18.93 15.21 23.48
CA ALA A 73 18.96 15.51 24.91
C ALA A 73 19.17 14.26 25.80
N GLU A 74 18.81 13.08 25.29
CA GLU A 74 18.83 11.81 26.05
C GLU A 74 19.86 10.82 25.50
N SER A 75 20.43 11.09 24.32
CA SER A 75 21.34 10.20 23.57
C SER A 75 22.59 9.78 24.36
N GLY A 76 23.00 10.56 25.37
CA GLY A 76 24.07 10.19 26.31
C GLY A 76 23.71 9.02 27.24
N GLY A 77 22.42 8.74 27.47
CA GLY A 77 21.92 7.71 28.36
C GLY A 77 21.30 6.50 27.65
N THR A 78 20.40 5.81 28.37
CA THR A 78 19.64 4.62 27.92
C THR A 78 18.14 4.72 28.25
N ASP A 79 17.69 5.89 28.69
CA ASP A 79 16.30 6.14 29.06
C ASP A 79 15.72 7.21 28.13
N PHE A 80 14.84 6.80 27.23
CA PHE A 80 14.31 7.63 26.15
C PHE A 80 12.83 7.95 26.36
N TRP A 81 12.43 9.17 26.01
CA TRP A 81 11.06 9.66 26.13
C TRP A 81 10.03 8.74 25.45
N MET A 82 10.32 8.23 24.26
CA MET A 82 9.42 7.31 23.54
C MET A 82 9.20 5.99 24.28
N ASP A 83 10.25 5.43 24.89
CA ASP A 83 10.13 4.22 25.70
C ASP A 83 9.35 4.50 26.99
N ARG A 84 9.58 5.64 27.67
CA ARG A 84 8.79 6.03 28.85
C ARG A 84 7.32 6.27 28.51
N LEU A 85 7.05 6.90 27.37
CA LEU A 85 5.69 7.20 26.91
C LEU A 85 4.87 5.93 26.67
N LEU A 86 5.51 4.89 26.12
CA LEU A 86 4.88 3.62 25.74
C LEU A 86 5.18 2.46 26.71
N ALA A 87 5.75 2.76 27.88
CA ALA A 87 6.12 1.76 28.86
C ALA A 87 4.91 0.98 29.41
N ARG A 88 5.12 -0.31 29.65
CA ARG A 88 4.15 -1.28 30.19
C ARG A 88 4.75 -1.97 31.43
N PRO A 89 4.41 -1.51 32.63
CA PRO A 89 4.85 -2.16 33.86
C PRO A 89 3.89 -3.26 34.30
N GLY A 90 4.42 -4.23 35.04
CA GLY A 90 3.64 -5.20 35.79
C GLY A 90 2.85 -6.19 34.93
N ASN A 91 1.70 -6.62 35.45
CA ASN A 91 0.82 -7.56 34.80
C ASN A 91 -0.08 -6.84 33.79
N ASP A 92 0.41 -6.74 32.55
CA ASP A 92 -0.29 -6.11 31.46
C ASP A 92 -1.62 -6.83 31.11
N PRO A 93 -2.79 -6.15 31.17
CA PRO A 93 -4.08 -6.76 30.83
C PRO A 93 -4.21 -7.12 29.35
N ALA A 94 -3.38 -6.57 28.46
CA ALA A 94 -3.32 -6.96 27.05
C ALA A 94 -2.66 -8.33 26.86
N GLY A 95 -1.96 -8.85 27.87
CA GLY A 95 -1.27 -10.14 27.80
C GLY A 95 0.24 -10.01 27.81
N THR A 96 0.93 -11.09 27.44
CA THR A 96 2.37 -11.25 27.66
C THR A 96 3.24 -10.93 26.44
N TRP A 97 2.74 -10.17 25.47
CA TRP A 97 3.42 -9.86 24.22
C TRP A 97 4.77 -9.18 24.43
N LEU A 98 5.72 -9.42 23.52
CA LEU A 98 7.02 -8.75 23.52
C LEU A 98 7.02 -7.63 22.48
N MET A 99 7.16 -6.38 22.93
CA MET A 99 7.14 -5.22 22.02
C MET A 99 8.43 -5.06 21.19
N SER A 100 9.58 -5.49 21.73
CA SER A 100 10.87 -5.43 21.06
C SER A 100 10.93 -6.42 19.90
N ARG A 101 11.23 -5.93 18.70
CA ARG A 101 11.39 -6.71 17.47
C ARG A 101 12.42 -6.07 16.53
N GLY A 102 12.94 -6.88 15.62
CA GLY A 102 13.72 -6.43 14.47
C GLY A 102 12.86 -6.22 13.24
N ARG A 103 13.50 -5.91 12.11
CA ARG A 103 12.84 -5.68 10.82
C ARG A 103 12.09 -6.90 10.26
N ALA A 104 12.48 -8.12 10.65
CA ALA A 104 11.82 -9.37 10.27
C ALA A 104 11.60 -10.34 11.44
N LEU A 105 12.47 -10.31 12.46
CA LEU A 105 12.38 -11.19 13.64
C LEU A 105 11.53 -10.57 14.75
N TYR A 106 10.57 -11.32 15.25
CA TYR A 106 9.75 -10.96 16.42
C TYR A 106 9.27 -12.23 17.15
N MET A 107 8.58 -12.04 18.27
CA MET A 107 7.94 -13.13 19.01
C MET A 107 6.44 -13.12 18.73
N LYS A 108 5.93 -14.10 17.96
CA LYS A 108 4.50 -14.29 17.67
C LYS A 108 3.71 -14.56 18.94
N THR A 109 4.29 -15.37 19.83
CA THR A 109 3.87 -15.51 21.23
C THR A 109 5.10 -15.39 22.11
N HIS A 110 4.89 -15.03 23.37
CA HIS A 110 5.98 -14.80 24.30
C HIS A 110 5.64 -15.40 25.67
N THR A 111 6.61 -16.09 26.26
CA THR A 111 6.53 -16.72 27.59
C THR A 111 7.47 -16.00 28.57
N PRO A 112 7.02 -14.93 29.25
CA PRO A 112 7.84 -14.09 30.14
C PRO A 112 8.57 -14.81 31.27
N GLY A 113 7.94 -15.86 31.81
CA GLY A 113 8.44 -16.62 32.96
C GLY A 113 9.69 -17.44 32.68
N THR A 114 10.09 -17.58 31.41
CA THR A 114 11.26 -18.34 30.99
C THR A 114 12.36 -17.38 30.52
N LEU A 115 13.58 -17.54 31.06
CA LEU A 115 14.74 -16.74 30.65
C LEU A 115 15.13 -17.02 29.19
N GLY A 116 15.60 -15.98 28.49
CA GLY A 116 15.83 -15.99 27.04
C GLY A 116 14.61 -15.54 26.24
N PHE A 117 14.46 -16.07 25.03
CA PHE A 117 13.35 -15.79 24.11
C PHE A 117 12.47 -17.04 23.93
N ALA A 118 11.69 -17.32 24.97
CA ALA A 118 10.69 -18.37 24.97
C ALA A 118 9.35 -17.88 24.40
N GLY A 119 8.63 -18.77 23.72
CA GLY A 119 7.43 -18.50 22.92
C GLY A 119 7.66 -18.87 21.46
N GLN A 120 6.82 -18.41 20.55
CA GLN A 120 6.94 -18.71 19.11
C GLN A 120 7.79 -17.63 18.43
N ALA A 121 9.02 -17.98 18.03
CA ALA A 121 9.87 -17.09 17.25
C ALA A 121 9.40 -17.03 15.79
N ALA A 122 9.24 -15.81 15.28
CA ALA A 122 8.79 -15.54 13.93
C ALA A 122 9.85 -14.76 13.16
N TYR A 123 10.18 -15.23 11.96
CA TYR A 123 10.91 -14.45 10.96
C TYR A 123 9.96 -14.28 9.78
N TRP A 124 9.45 -13.07 9.60
CA TRP A 124 8.22 -12.77 8.84
C TRP A 124 6.96 -13.42 9.42
N GLU A 125 6.96 -14.74 9.65
CA GLU A 125 5.93 -15.52 10.37
C GLU A 125 6.64 -16.58 11.25
N SER A 126 5.89 -17.21 12.18
CA SER A 126 6.34 -18.30 13.03
C SER A 126 7.11 -19.35 12.24
N ILE A 127 8.37 -19.58 12.62
CA ILE A 127 9.27 -20.47 11.87
C ILE A 127 8.79 -21.92 11.99
N ASN A 128 8.51 -22.36 13.23
CA ASN A 128 8.03 -23.71 13.54
C ASN A 128 7.25 -23.78 14.87
N ASN A 129 6.67 -22.66 15.32
CA ASN A 129 6.02 -22.53 16.62
C ASN A 129 6.93 -22.82 17.83
N GLY A 130 8.25 -22.76 17.66
CA GLY A 130 9.24 -23.00 18.70
C GLY A 130 9.91 -21.73 19.24
N ASN A 131 10.59 -21.88 20.38
CA ASN A 131 11.43 -20.84 21.01
C ASN A 131 12.55 -20.39 20.08
N ALA A 132 12.97 -19.13 20.17
CA ALA A 132 14.25 -18.74 19.60
C ALA A 132 15.38 -19.41 20.40
N TYR A 133 15.42 -19.18 21.71
CA TYR A 133 16.26 -19.92 22.65
C TYR A 133 15.77 -19.72 24.09
N THR A 134 16.13 -20.65 24.98
CA THR A 134 15.89 -20.55 26.42
C THR A 134 17.22 -20.62 27.19
N ILE A 135 17.24 -20.08 28.41
CA ILE A 135 18.39 -20.17 29.33
C ILE A 135 17.93 -20.87 30.61
N ALA A 136 18.33 -22.12 30.80
CA ALA A 136 18.10 -22.85 32.04
C ALA A 136 19.17 -22.50 33.08
N VAL A 137 18.77 -22.42 34.36
CA VAL A 137 19.66 -22.12 35.49
C VAL A 137 19.44 -23.17 36.57
N THR A 138 20.50 -23.85 37.01
CA THR A 138 20.45 -24.87 38.06
C THR A 138 21.58 -24.70 39.09
N PRO A 139 21.43 -25.16 40.34
CA PRO A 139 20.22 -25.72 40.94
C PRO A 139 19.15 -24.64 41.22
N GLY A 140 17.92 -25.09 41.48
CA GLY A 140 16.78 -24.24 41.82
C GLY A 140 15.76 -24.06 40.69
N THR A 141 14.59 -23.55 41.08
CA THR A 141 13.53 -23.13 40.16
C THR A 141 13.40 -21.62 40.26
N PHE A 142 13.62 -20.92 39.14
CA PHE A 142 13.53 -19.47 39.07
C PHE A 142 12.14 -19.06 38.61
N THR A 143 11.49 -18.19 39.38
CA THR A 143 10.14 -17.69 39.08
C THR A 143 10.19 -16.19 38.85
N GLU A 144 9.49 -15.71 37.81
CA GLU A 144 9.36 -14.29 37.52
C GLU A 144 8.57 -13.56 38.60
N GLN A 145 9.11 -12.44 39.05
CA GLN A 145 8.42 -11.47 39.89
C GLN A 145 7.67 -10.49 38.99
N VAL A 146 6.43 -10.83 38.61
CA VAL A 146 5.62 -10.09 37.62
C VAL A 146 5.44 -8.61 38.01
N GLY A 147 5.36 -8.28 39.30
CA GLY A 147 5.28 -6.89 39.75
C GLY A 147 6.51 -6.03 39.41
N SER A 148 7.66 -6.66 39.13
CA SER A 148 8.90 -6.00 38.68
C SER A 148 9.11 -6.09 37.16
N ARG A 149 8.16 -6.65 36.41
CA ARG A 149 8.19 -6.66 34.96
C ARG A 149 8.05 -5.24 34.44
N TRP A 150 8.81 -4.91 33.40
CA TRP A 150 8.68 -3.66 32.69
C TRP A 150 9.09 -3.88 31.23
N GLN A 151 8.30 -3.38 30.28
CA GLN A 151 8.70 -3.37 28.88
C GLN A 151 8.36 -2.05 28.21
N ALA A 152 9.04 -1.78 27.10
CA ALA A 152 8.79 -0.68 26.19
C ALA A 152 9.11 -1.15 24.76
N PRO A 153 8.78 -0.35 23.73
CA PRO A 153 9.09 -0.69 22.34
C PRO A 153 10.51 -1.21 22.11
N SER A 154 11.52 -0.62 22.75
CA SER A 154 12.91 -1.05 22.52
C SER A 154 13.30 -2.33 23.26
N HIS A 155 12.77 -2.61 24.46
CA HIS A 155 13.29 -3.71 25.28
C HIS A 155 12.35 -4.19 26.40
N TRP A 156 12.69 -5.35 26.93
CA TRP A 156 12.02 -6.02 28.05
C TRP A 156 12.95 -6.13 29.27
N LYS A 157 12.39 -5.96 30.46
CA LYS A 157 13.01 -6.19 31.76
C LYS A 157 12.13 -7.08 32.64
N SER A 158 12.74 -8.09 33.27
CA SER A 158 12.07 -8.87 34.31
C SER A 158 13.04 -9.36 35.38
N VAL A 159 12.50 -9.66 36.56
CA VAL A 159 13.26 -10.14 37.72
C VAL A 159 12.81 -11.57 38.00
N HIS A 160 13.76 -12.49 38.21
CA HIS A 160 13.49 -13.87 38.55
C HIS A 160 14.23 -14.26 39.83
N THR A 161 13.60 -15.03 40.71
CA THR A 161 14.19 -15.37 42.02
C THR A 161 14.15 -16.86 42.29
N SER A 162 15.19 -17.37 42.96
CA SER A 162 15.23 -18.72 43.54
C SER A 162 16.08 -18.71 44.81
N GLY A 163 15.46 -18.95 45.97
CA GLY A 163 16.15 -18.82 47.26
C GLY A 163 16.76 -17.43 47.44
N SER A 164 18.06 -17.36 47.73
CA SER A 164 18.80 -16.11 47.87
C SER A 164 19.30 -15.50 46.56
N VAL A 165 19.08 -16.16 45.42
CA VAL A 165 19.56 -15.70 44.12
C VAL A 165 18.48 -14.93 43.38
N THR A 166 18.86 -13.75 42.86
CA THR A 166 18.03 -12.91 42.00
C THR A 166 18.69 -12.75 40.63
N ILE A 167 17.92 -12.91 39.55
CA ILE A 167 18.34 -12.71 38.17
C ILE A 167 17.54 -11.54 37.59
N ASN A 168 18.23 -10.45 37.27
CA ASN A 168 17.66 -9.36 36.49
C ASN A 168 17.93 -9.63 35.00
N GLN A 169 16.88 -9.86 34.22
CA GLN A 169 16.94 -10.05 32.79
C GLN A 169 16.63 -8.73 32.08
N THR A 170 17.46 -8.37 31.10
CA THR A 170 17.12 -7.39 30.06
C THR A 170 17.27 -8.06 28.71
N LYS A 171 16.24 -8.01 27.85
CA LYS A 171 16.30 -8.60 26.51
C LYS A 171 15.70 -7.70 25.44
N PHE A 172 16.21 -7.81 24.23
CA PHE A 172 15.80 -7.00 23.08
C PHE A 172 16.19 -7.68 21.77
N ILE A 173 15.53 -7.29 20.68
CA ILE A 173 15.87 -7.70 19.32
C ILE A 173 16.34 -6.47 18.54
N THR A 174 17.52 -6.53 17.93
CA THR A 174 18.09 -5.43 17.14
C THR A 174 17.41 -5.29 15.78
N ASP A 175 17.69 -4.21 15.07
CA ASP A 175 17.06 -3.91 13.78
C ASP A 175 17.29 -5.03 12.75
N ASN A 176 18.50 -5.59 12.65
CA ASN A 176 18.83 -6.70 11.74
C ASN A 176 18.75 -8.07 12.43
N ASN A 177 17.72 -8.27 13.26
CA ASN A 177 17.25 -9.58 13.68
C ASN A 177 18.21 -10.35 14.61
N VAL A 178 18.89 -9.64 15.52
CA VAL A 178 19.71 -10.25 16.57
C VAL A 178 18.99 -10.19 17.91
N ALA A 179 18.63 -11.34 18.46
CA ALA A 179 18.03 -11.48 19.78
C ALA A 179 19.12 -11.54 20.87
N VAL A 180 19.05 -10.64 21.85
CA VAL A 180 20.05 -10.50 22.92
C VAL A 180 19.39 -10.62 24.29
N THR A 181 19.98 -11.42 25.17
CA THR A 181 19.60 -11.51 26.58
C THR A 181 20.79 -11.21 27.47
N ASN A 182 20.67 -10.15 28.27
CA ASN A 182 21.57 -9.79 29.34
C ASN A 182 21.01 -10.27 30.68
N LEU A 183 21.83 -10.96 31.47
CA LEU A 183 21.51 -11.41 32.83
C LEU A 183 22.47 -10.74 33.81
N SER A 184 21.93 -10.22 34.91
CA SER A 184 22.67 -9.81 36.10
C SER A 184 22.23 -10.68 37.27
N ILE A 185 23.10 -11.57 37.72
CA ILE A 185 22.80 -12.62 38.70
C ILE A 185 23.43 -12.23 40.03
N THR A 186 22.59 -11.95 41.03
CA THR A 186 22.99 -11.50 42.36
C THR A 186 22.73 -12.58 43.39
N ASN A 187 23.71 -12.86 44.25
CA ASN A 187 23.54 -13.75 45.40
C ASN A 187 23.36 -12.93 46.68
N GLY A 188 22.13 -12.78 47.16
CA GLY A 188 21.81 -12.10 48.42
C GLY A 188 22.01 -12.97 49.68
N GLY A 189 22.58 -14.18 49.54
CA GLY A 189 22.84 -15.09 50.64
C GLY A 189 24.14 -14.77 51.37
N SER A 190 24.41 -15.54 52.44
CA SER A 190 25.61 -15.40 53.28
C SER A 190 26.80 -16.27 52.86
N SER A 191 26.64 -17.14 51.85
CA SER A 191 27.69 -18.01 51.31
C SER A 191 27.73 -17.97 49.79
N SER A 192 28.85 -18.39 49.19
CA SER A 192 28.99 -18.50 47.74
C SER A 192 28.05 -19.57 47.16
N THR A 193 27.46 -19.27 46.00
CA THR A 193 26.59 -20.19 45.25
C THR A 193 27.15 -20.42 43.86
N THR A 194 27.16 -21.67 43.40
CA THR A 194 27.54 -22.01 42.01
C THR A 194 26.30 -22.40 41.22
N LEU A 195 26.12 -21.76 40.06
CA LEU A 195 25.03 -22.02 39.12
C LEU A 195 25.58 -22.58 37.81
N GLN A 196 24.80 -23.44 37.16
CA GLN A 196 25.00 -23.87 35.78
C GLN A 196 23.98 -23.16 34.90
N LEU A 197 24.47 -22.40 33.93
CA LEU A 197 23.68 -21.77 32.89
C LEU A 197 23.75 -22.64 31.64
N ARG A 198 22.60 -22.98 31.06
CA ARG A 198 22.52 -23.70 29.79
C ARG A 198 21.59 -22.98 28.82
N ALA A 199 22.14 -22.46 27.72
CA ALA A 199 21.37 -21.87 26.64
C ALA A 199 21.16 -22.88 25.51
N THR A 200 19.92 -23.03 25.04
CA THR A 200 19.54 -23.98 23.99
C THR A 200 18.60 -23.34 22.97
N SER A 201 18.87 -23.57 21.69
CA SER A 201 18.02 -23.15 20.58
C SER A 201 17.63 -24.36 19.72
N PRO A 202 16.37 -24.48 19.28
CA PRO A 202 16.00 -25.49 18.28
C PRO A 202 16.56 -25.18 16.88
N PHE A 203 17.01 -23.94 16.62
CA PHE A 203 17.44 -23.50 15.31
C PHE A 203 18.97 -23.49 15.11
N ALA A 204 19.74 -23.65 16.19
CA ALA A 204 21.20 -23.70 16.15
C ALA A 204 21.73 -24.74 17.14
N THR A 205 22.07 -25.93 16.63
CA THR A 205 22.42 -27.11 17.43
C THR A 205 23.78 -27.71 17.08
N SER A 206 24.44 -27.22 16.04
CA SER A 206 25.72 -27.74 15.56
C SER A 206 26.84 -26.71 15.70
N GLY A 207 27.97 -27.09 16.30
CA GLY A 207 29.10 -26.20 16.49
C GLY A 207 30.13 -26.73 17.48
N SER A 208 31.13 -25.91 17.79
CA SER A 208 32.19 -26.21 18.75
C SER A 208 32.72 -24.91 19.38
N GLY A 209 33.59 -25.01 20.39
CA GLY A 209 34.11 -23.83 21.07
C GLY A 209 33.00 -23.05 21.77
N SER A 210 32.74 -21.82 21.34
CA SER A 210 31.77 -20.90 21.96
C SER A 210 30.53 -20.59 21.10
N GLU A 211 30.34 -21.26 19.95
CA GLU A 211 29.27 -20.94 19.01
C GLU A 211 28.55 -22.18 18.49
N LEU A 212 27.22 -22.09 18.43
CA LEU A 212 26.36 -23.02 17.67
C LEU A 212 25.80 -22.30 16.44
N THR A 213 25.59 -23.07 15.39
CA THR A 213 25.01 -22.65 14.11
C THR A 213 23.91 -23.61 13.70
N GLY A 214 23.08 -23.19 12.76
CA GLY A 214 22.11 -24.04 12.10
C GLY A 214 21.61 -23.43 10.79
N GLN A 215 20.67 -24.14 10.18
CA GLN A 215 20.02 -23.72 8.94
C GLN A 215 18.55 -24.13 9.02
N VAL A 216 17.64 -23.21 8.75
CA VAL A 216 16.19 -23.47 8.76
C VAL A 216 15.51 -22.60 7.72
N ASN A 217 14.51 -23.13 7.04
CA ASN A 217 13.71 -22.31 6.14
C ASN A 217 12.68 -21.50 6.94
N ALA A 218 12.48 -20.25 6.56
CA ALA A 218 11.34 -19.47 7.06
C ALA A 218 10.03 -20.10 6.56
N TYR A 219 8.91 -19.75 7.21
CA TYR A 219 7.58 -20.23 6.82
C TYR A 219 7.34 -20.06 5.31
N ASN A 220 6.67 -21.04 4.70
CA ASN A 220 6.46 -21.16 3.24
C ASN A 220 7.74 -21.26 2.37
N ASN A 221 8.89 -21.56 2.97
CA ASN A 221 10.19 -21.63 2.29
C ASN A 221 10.55 -20.35 1.51
N LEU A 222 10.06 -19.19 1.97
CA LEU A 222 10.28 -17.90 1.31
C LEU A 222 11.75 -17.49 1.33
N THR A 223 12.47 -17.84 2.40
CA THR A 223 13.92 -17.66 2.51
C THR A 223 14.53 -18.71 3.44
N THR A 224 15.86 -18.78 3.46
CA THR A 224 16.64 -19.63 4.35
C THR A 224 17.36 -18.78 5.38
N LEU A 225 17.16 -19.13 6.64
CA LEU A 225 17.85 -18.54 7.79
C LEU A 225 19.08 -19.39 8.11
N TYR A 226 20.15 -18.74 8.56
CA TYR A 226 21.37 -19.35 9.05
C TYR A 226 21.63 -18.95 10.51
N PRO A 227 20.84 -19.45 11.48
CA PRO A 227 20.91 -18.97 12.84
C PRO A 227 22.26 -19.26 13.50
N ARG A 228 22.76 -18.32 14.28
CA ARG A 228 24.01 -18.43 15.05
C ARG A 228 23.75 -18.00 16.49
N ILE A 229 24.27 -18.73 17.47
CA ILE A 229 24.12 -18.40 18.89
C ILE A 229 25.44 -18.56 19.64
N THR A 230 25.76 -17.58 20.48
CA THR A 230 26.94 -17.57 21.36
C THR A 230 26.60 -16.91 22.70
N GLY A 231 27.51 -17.00 23.67
CA GLY A 231 27.37 -16.31 24.95
C GLY A 231 28.69 -16.14 25.68
N ASP A 232 28.77 -15.11 26.52
CA ASP A 232 30.01 -14.75 27.22
C ASP A 232 30.46 -15.86 28.16
N GLY A 233 31.63 -16.44 27.91
CA GLY A 233 32.17 -17.55 28.72
C GLY A 233 31.37 -18.86 28.62
N PHE A 234 30.47 -18.99 27.65
CA PHE A 234 29.78 -20.24 27.37
C PHE A 234 30.61 -21.12 26.43
N THR A 235 30.53 -22.43 26.63
CA THR A 235 31.15 -23.44 25.76
C THR A 235 30.10 -24.42 25.24
N VAL A 236 30.26 -24.83 23.99
CA VAL A 236 29.42 -25.82 23.33
C VAL A 236 29.58 -27.18 24.01
N SER A 237 28.46 -27.77 24.44
CA SER A 237 28.39 -29.17 24.89
C SER A 237 26.98 -29.74 24.71
N SER A 238 26.91 -30.90 24.06
CA SER A 238 25.67 -31.64 23.75
C SER A 238 24.59 -30.76 23.11
N GLY A 239 24.94 -30.07 22.01
CA GLY A 239 24.01 -29.23 21.24
C GLY A 239 23.49 -27.98 21.98
N GLY A 240 24.10 -27.60 23.11
CA GLY A 240 23.77 -26.40 23.87
C GLY A 240 25.02 -25.64 24.30
N LEU A 241 24.84 -24.39 24.71
CA LEU A 241 25.89 -23.57 25.30
C LEU A 241 25.83 -23.69 26.82
N ASN A 242 26.93 -24.02 27.48
CA ASN A 242 26.98 -24.23 28.93
C ASN A 242 28.01 -23.30 29.58
N ARG A 243 27.69 -22.78 30.77
CA ARG A 243 28.61 -21.98 31.59
C ARG A 243 28.38 -22.24 33.06
N SER A 244 29.44 -22.55 33.80
CA SER A 244 29.41 -22.58 35.27
C SER A 244 29.78 -21.20 35.82
N VAL A 245 29.04 -20.73 36.81
CA VAL A 245 29.25 -19.41 37.43
C VAL A 245 29.19 -19.54 38.95
N THR A 246 30.29 -19.21 39.63
CA THR A 246 30.34 -19.08 41.10
C THR A 246 30.17 -17.62 41.50
N ILE A 247 29.23 -17.36 42.41
CA ILE A 247 28.81 -16.02 42.84
C ILE A 247 28.99 -15.93 44.35
N ALA A 248 29.96 -15.12 44.79
CA ALA A 248 30.20 -14.87 46.21
C ALA A 248 28.98 -14.25 46.91
N ALA A 249 28.91 -14.37 48.24
CA ALA A 249 27.89 -13.70 49.05
C ALA A 249 27.90 -12.18 48.78
N GLY A 250 26.73 -11.61 48.49
CA GLY A 250 26.56 -10.19 48.12
C GLY A 250 27.07 -9.81 46.73
N ALA A 251 27.69 -10.71 45.98
CA ALA A 251 28.27 -10.40 44.67
C ALA A 251 27.24 -10.53 43.53
N THR A 252 27.56 -9.88 42.41
CA THR A 252 26.82 -9.96 41.15
C THR A 252 27.74 -10.43 40.03
N VAL A 253 27.27 -11.39 39.22
CA VAL A 253 27.94 -11.81 37.98
C VAL A 253 27.01 -11.58 36.78
N THR A 254 27.56 -11.15 35.66
CA THR A 254 26.82 -10.95 34.41
C THR A 254 27.03 -12.08 33.41
N ALA A 255 25.98 -12.37 32.64
CA ALA A 255 26.02 -13.25 31.48
C ALA A 255 25.27 -12.61 30.31
N LYS A 256 25.68 -12.93 29.08
CA LYS A 256 25.00 -12.52 27.84
C LYS A 256 24.87 -13.71 26.91
N VAL A 257 23.72 -13.82 26.25
CA VAL A 257 23.48 -14.73 25.13
C VAL A 257 23.01 -13.90 23.95
N VAL A 258 23.57 -14.17 22.77
CA VAL A 258 23.30 -13.46 21.52
C VAL A 258 22.96 -14.49 20.45
N MET A 259 21.81 -14.33 19.79
CA MET A 259 21.39 -15.16 18.67
C MET A 259 21.04 -14.31 17.46
N GLY A 260 21.76 -14.50 16.35
CA GLY A 260 21.46 -13.86 15.07
C GLY A 260 20.62 -14.76 14.17
N PHE A 261 19.53 -14.25 13.61
CA PHE A 261 18.77 -14.91 12.54
C PHE A 261 19.26 -14.38 11.19
N VAL A 262 20.42 -14.91 10.76
CA VAL A 262 21.17 -14.40 9.61
C VAL A 262 20.53 -14.82 8.28
N THR A 263 20.51 -13.91 7.31
CA THR A 263 20.10 -14.19 5.92
C THR A 263 21.07 -13.58 4.91
N ASN A 264 21.07 -14.09 3.68
CA ASN A 264 21.96 -13.58 2.62
C ASN A 264 21.47 -12.25 2.06
N GLU A 265 20.16 -12.05 2.04
CA GLU A 265 19.51 -10.83 1.57
C GLU A 265 19.65 -9.65 2.53
N ILE A 266 19.91 -9.89 3.82
CA ILE A 266 20.26 -8.87 4.82
C ILE A 266 21.68 -9.13 5.34
N PRO A 267 22.74 -8.77 4.61
CA PRO A 267 24.12 -8.98 5.07
C PRO A 267 24.44 -8.30 6.41
N ALA A 268 23.72 -7.22 6.73
CA ALA A 268 23.81 -6.53 8.00
C ALA A 268 23.44 -7.42 9.20
N SER A 269 22.62 -8.46 9.02
CA SER A 269 22.25 -9.40 10.09
C SER A 269 23.47 -10.16 10.64
N LEU A 270 24.39 -10.60 9.76
CA LEU A 270 25.64 -11.25 10.17
C LEU A 270 26.59 -10.26 10.84
N THR A 271 26.72 -9.06 10.27
CA THR A 271 27.64 -8.03 10.79
C THR A 271 27.18 -7.56 12.17
N GLU A 272 25.88 -7.33 12.34
CA GLU A 272 25.29 -6.96 13.62
C GLU A 272 25.41 -8.09 14.64
N TYR A 273 25.18 -9.36 14.25
CA TYR A 273 25.41 -10.52 15.13
C TYR A 273 26.84 -10.55 15.68
N ASN A 274 27.85 -10.46 14.79
CA ASN A 274 29.26 -10.49 15.18
C ASN A 274 29.61 -9.32 16.13
N THR A 275 29.04 -8.15 15.86
CA THR A 275 29.24 -6.94 16.67
C THR A 275 28.65 -7.12 18.07
N TYR A 276 27.40 -7.55 18.18
CA TYR A 276 26.72 -7.76 19.46
C TYR A 276 27.29 -8.94 20.26
N ALA A 277 27.82 -9.97 19.59
CA ALA A 277 28.56 -11.04 20.23
C ALA A 277 29.80 -10.51 20.98
N GLY A 278 30.51 -9.52 20.41
CA GLY A 278 31.70 -8.91 21.01
C GLY A 278 31.45 -7.83 22.07
N TYR A 279 30.22 -7.29 22.17
CA TYR A 279 29.91 -6.23 23.13
C TYR A 279 29.74 -6.71 24.57
N SER A 280 30.09 -5.90 25.57
CA SER A 280 29.64 -6.14 26.96
C SER A 280 28.13 -5.96 27.10
N ASN A 281 27.50 -6.48 28.17
CA ASN A 281 26.06 -6.32 28.44
C ASN A 281 25.60 -4.85 28.34
N ALA A 282 26.34 -3.94 29.00
CA ALA A 282 26.02 -2.52 29.02
C ALA A 282 26.15 -1.88 27.62
N THR A 283 27.20 -2.23 26.88
CA THR A 283 27.43 -1.71 25.52
C THR A 283 26.36 -2.20 24.55
N ALA A 284 26.02 -3.50 24.61
CA ALA A 284 24.97 -4.08 23.78
C ALA A 284 23.62 -3.41 24.04
N PHE A 285 23.23 -3.25 25.31
CA PHE A 285 21.99 -2.59 25.67
C PHE A 285 21.96 -1.12 25.22
N ALA A 286 22.99 -0.34 25.57
CA ALA A 286 23.06 1.09 25.24
C ALA A 286 23.05 1.33 23.72
N THR A 287 23.79 0.53 22.95
CA THR A 287 23.82 0.62 21.49
C THR A 287 22.44 0.35 20.90
N HIS A 288 21.77 -0.71 21.37
CA HIS A 288 20.43 -1.07 20.90
C HIS A 288 19.40 0.03 21.21
N VAL A 289 19.27 0.46 22.46
CA VAL A 289 18.21 1.42 22.81
C VAL A 289 18.42 2.77 22.14
N ARG A 290 19.68 3.19 21.92
CA ARG A 290 20.01 4.39 21.14
C ARG A 290 19.63 4.23 19.67
N ALA A 291 19.96 3.12 19.04
CA ALA A 291 19.60 2.87 17.64
C ALA A 291 18.08 2.77 17.45
N TYR A 292 17.40 2.03 18.34
CA TYR A 292 15.95 1.85 18.28
C TYR A 292 15.19 3.18 18.42
N ASN A 293 15.64 4.06 19.34
CA ASN A 293 15.01 5.37 19.56
C ASN A 293 15.44 6.44 18.55
N LEU A 294 16.64 6.33 17.94
CA LEU A 294 17.05 7.19 16.84
C LEU A 294 16.11 7.06 15.64
N TRP A 295 15.59 5.85 15.41
CA TRP A 295 14.58 5.63 14.37
C TRP A 295 13.36 6.56 14.54
N TRP A 296 12.88 6.78 15.77
CA TRP A 296 11.75 7.69 16.02
C TRP A 296 12.11 9.12 15.65
N ALA A 297 13.32 9.57 15.99
CA ALA A 297 13.84 10.89 15.63
C ALA A 297 13.98 11.12 14.12
N GLN A 298 14.36 10.07 13.40
CA GLN A 298 14.57 10.13 11.96
C GLN A 298 13.27 10.00 11.17
N ASN A 299 12.26 9.30 11.69
CA ASN A 299 11.08 8.90 10.93
C ASN A 299 9.77 9.53 11.39
N LEU A 300 9.62 9.98 12.63
CA LEU A 300 8.35 10.56 13.09
C LEU A 300 8.33 12.09 12.94
N PRO A 301 7.19 12.67 12.54
CA PRO A 301 6.86 14.02 12.95
C PRO A 301 6.59 14.05 14.46
N TYR A 302 6.92 15.15 15.12
CA TYR A 302 6.46 15.38 16.50
C TYR A 302 5.04 15.93 16.46
N ILE A 303 4.13 15.30 17.21
CA ILE A 303 2.74 15.73 17.31
C ILE A 303 2.41 16.06 18.78
N ASP A 304 1.87 17.25 18.98
CA ASP A 304 1.35 17.74 20.24
C ASP A 304 -0.10 18.22 20.06
N VAL A 305 -0.97 17.87 21.01
CA VAL A 305 -2.41 18.12 20.96
C VAL A 305 -2.94 18.38 22.37
N ALA A 306 -4.08 19.05 22.47
CA ALA A 306 -4.66 19.46 23.74
C ALA A 306 -5.10 18.32 24.68
N GLU A 307 -5.34 17.11 24.16
CA GLU A 307 -5.76 15.94 24.95
C GLU A 307 -4.58 14.96 25.14
N PRO A 308 -4.00 14.84 26.35
CA PRO A 308 -2.86 13.96 26.61
C PRO A 308 -3.09 12.49 26.27
N ALA A 309 -4.30 11.96 26.44
CA ALA A 309 -4.60 10.58 26.09
C ALA A 309 -4.52 10.35 24.56
N ILE A 310 -5.01 11.30 23.77
CA ILE A 310 -4.90 11.26 22.31
C ILE A 310 -3.45 11.46 21.88
N LYS A 311 -2.69 12.35 22.53
CA LYS A 311 -1.25 12.48 22.29
C LYS A 311 -0.54 11.14 22.46
N LYS A 312 -0.76 10.43 23.58
CA LYS A 312 -0.18 9.09 23.78
C LYS A 312 -0.66 8.09 22.73
N ASN A 313 -1.94 8.12 22.36
CA ASN A 313 -2.49 7.20 21.35
C ASN A 313 -1.81 7.39 19.99
N ILE A 314 -1.52 8.64 19.58
CA ILE A 314 -0.82 8.93 18.32
C ILE A 314 0.55 8.22 18.26
N TYR A 315 1.34 8.32 19.33
CA TYR A 315 2.65 7.64 19.40
C TYR A 315 2.52 6.12 19.54
N TYR A 316 1.48 5.63 20.22
CA TYR A 316 1.17 4.21 20.25
C TYR A 316 0.84 3.68 18.84
N ARG A 317 0.07 4.43 18.06
CA ARG A 317 -0.24 4.10 16.67
C ARG A 317 0.97 4.16 15.75
N TRP A 318 1.89 5.12 15.95
CA TRP A 318 3.17 5.10 15.24
C TRP A 318 4.00 3.86 15.59
N TRP A 319 3.97 3.44 16.85
CA TRP A 319 4.56 2.17 17.24
C TRP A 319 3.86 0.98 16.57
N LEU A 320 2.53 0.95 16.52
CA LEU A 320 1.78 -0.09 15.82
C LEU A 320 2.18 -0.20 14.35
N MET A 321 2.30 0.94 13.65
CA MET A 321 2.72 0.98 12.26
C MET A 321 4.15 0.47 12.06
N ARG A 322 5.07 0.78 12.97
CA ARG A 322 6.44 0.21 12.93
C ARG A 322 6.46 -1.27 13.30
N PHE A 323 5.69 -1.66 14.32
CA PHE A 323 5.67 -3.02 14.86
C PHE A 323 5.06 -4.02 13.88
N ASN A 324 4.05 -3.57 13.13
CA ASN A 324 3.36 -4.33 12.10
C ASN A 324 3.92 -4.09 10.69
N ASN A 325 5.16 -3.60 10.57
CA ASN A 325 5.84 -3.46 9.29
C ASN A 325 6.92 -4.54 9.13
N LEU A 326 6.84 -5.30 8.06
CA LEU A 326 7.83 -6.28 7.63
C LEU A 326 8.79 -5.65 6.65
N ASP A 327 10.09 -5.74 6.91
CA ASP A 327 11.12 -5.30 5.96
C ASP A 327 12.21 -6.36 5.80
N ALA A 328 11.83 -7.54 5.29
CA ALA A 328 12.69 -8.73 5.25
C ALA A 328 13.59 -8.82 4.00
N ASP A 329 13.37 -7.99 2.98
CA ASP A 329 14.07 -8.01 1.68
C ASP A 329 14.15 -9.40 1.02
N ILE A 330 13.09 -10.20 1.16
CA ILE A 330 13.09 -11.57 0.65
C ILE A 330 13.22 -11.53 -0.88
N PRO A 331 14.24 -12.18 -1.48
CA PRO A 331 14.43 -12.12 -2.92
C PRO A 331 13.31 -12.82 -3.69
N GLY A 332 12.86 -12.18 -4.76
CA GLY A 332 11.74 -12.65 -5.57
C GLY A 332 10.55 -11.71 -5.42
N GLN A 333 9.35 -12.25 -5.55
CA GLN A 333 8.14 -11.46 -5.71
C GLN A 333 7.41 -11.20 -4.39
N THR A 334 7.68 -12.02 -3.37
CA THR A 334 7.02 -11.97 -2.06
C THR A 334 7.92 -11.30 -1.02
N PHE A 335 7.42 -10.26 -0.34
CA PHE A 335 8.11 -9.51 0.73
C PHE A 335 9.54 -8.99 0.45
N GLN A 336 9.83 -8.64 -0.82
CA GLN A 336 11.06 -7.93 -1.21
C GLN A 336 11.05 -6.44 -0.84
N PHE A 337 9.88 -5.89 -0.49
CA PHE A 337 9.68 -4.48 -0.12
C PHE A 337 9.29 -4.35 1.34
N PRO A 338 9.52 -3.18 1.98
CA PRO A 338 8.89 -2.84 3.25
C PRO A 338 7.37 -2.85 3.08
N THR A 339 6.68 -3.69 3.85
CA THR A 339 5.24 -3.89 3.74
C THR A 339 4.61 -3.97 5.12
N SER A 340 3.54 -3.21 5.31
CA SER A 340 2.67 -3.31 6.47
C SER A 340 1.83 -4.58 6.40
N THR A 341 1.75 -5.28 7.52
CA THR A 341 1.00 -6.53 7.67
C THR A 341 -0.08 -6.32 8.72
N GLU A 342 -1.30 -6.73 8.40
CA GLU A 342 -2.44 -6.68 9.31
C GLU A 342 -2.26 -7.69 10.45
N GLY A 343 -1.73 -7.20 11.56
CA GLY A 343 -1.61 -7.95 12.81
C GLY A 343 -0.52 -9.02 12.76
N VAL A 344 0.74 -8.63 13.00
CA VAL A 344 1.86 -9.59 13.05
C VAL A 344 1.69 -10.68 14.10
N LEU A 345 0.90 -10.39 15.15
CA LEU A 345 0.53 -11.32 16.23
C LEU A 345 -0.75 -12.14 15.92
N GLY A 346 -1.41 -11.88 14.79
CA GLY A 346 -2.64 -12.52 14.32
C GLY A 346 -2.44 -13.24 12.99
N TYR A 347 -3.24 -12.90 11.98
CA TYR A 347 -3.15 -13.50 10.64
C TYR A 347 -1.88 -13.11 9.88
N ASN A 348 -1.33 -11.92 10.13
CA ASN A 348 -0.03 -11.48 9.62
C ASN A 348 0.10 -11.49 8.08
N ASN A 349 -0.88 -10.86 7.42
CA ASN A 349 -0.95 -10.77 5.97
C ASN A 349 -0.96 -9.32 5.51
N ALA A 350 -0.49 -9.03 4.29
CA ALA A 350 -0.68 -7.71 3.68
C ALA A 350 -1.98 -7.70 2.86
N ILE A 351 -3.08 -7.40 3.55
CA ILE A 351 -4.44 -7.44 3.02
C ILE A 351 -4.78 -6.14 2.26
N VAL A 352 -5.21 -6.21 1.00
CA VAL A 352 -5.40 -5.03 0.13
C VAL A 352 -6.48 -4.08 0.63
N LEU A 353 -7.47 -4.58 1.39
CA LEU A 353 -8.47 -3.75 2.07
C LEU A 353 -7.83 -2.71 2.99
N THR A 354 -6.85 -3.12 3.81
CA THR A 354 -6.27 -2.30 4.88
C THR A 354 -4.95 -1.66 4.49
N GLN A 355 -4.25 -2.15 3.45
CA GLN A 355 -3.11 -1.46 2.85
C GLN A 355 -3.31 0.06 2.66
N PRO A 356 -4.41 0.56 2.05
CA PRO A 356 -4.59 2.00 1.87
C PRO A 356 -4.79 2.73 3.20
N MET A 357 -5.44 2.10 4.18
CA MET A 357 -5.57 2.64 5.53
C MET A 357 -4.19 2.80 6.16
N HIS A 358 -3.33 1.79 6.06
CA HIS A 358 -1.97 1.87 6.58
C HIS A 358 -1.19 2.98 5.86
N ILE A 359 -1.24 3.04 4.52
CA ILE A 359 -0.61 4.11 3.73
C ILE A 359 -1.08 5.49 4.20
N ASP A 360 -2.34 5.63 4.62
CA ASP A 360 -2.84 6.91 5.11
C ASP A 360 -2.09 7.44 6.34
N ASP A 361 -1.67 6.56 7.26
CA ASP A 361 -0.77 6.93 8.37
C ASP A 361 0.71 6.95 7.89
N LEU A 362 1.16 5.90 7.20
CA LEU A 362 2.57 5.68 6.82
C LEU A 362 3.14 6.77 5.91
N LYS A 363 2.31 7.44 5.09
CA LYS A 363 2.74 8.56 4.22
C LYS A 363 3.24 9.80 4.98
N TYR A 364 3.10 9.81 6.31
CA TYR A 364 3.64 10.85 7.18
C TYR A 364 4.89 10.42 7.96
N LEU A 365 5.34 9.17 7.82
CA LEU A 365 6.71 8.84 8.19
C LEU A 365 7.67 9.59 7.29
N ARG A 366 8.79 10.09 7.83
CA ARG A 366 9.70 10.94 7.06
C ARG A 366 10.40 10.17 5.93
N ASN A 367 10.57 8.86 6.06
CA ASN A 367 11.17 8.01 5.04
C ASN A 367 10.09 7.42 4.10
N PRO A 368 10.11 7.73 2.79
CA PRO A 368 9.11 7.29 1.83
C PRO A 368 9.01 5.78 1.62
N ILE A 369 10.03 5.01 2.01
CA ILE A 369 10.03 3.55 1.82
C ILE A 369 8.84 2.87 2.51
N TYR A 370 8.33 3.46 3.60
CA TYR A 370 7.21 2.90 4.35
C TYR A 370 5.87 3.07 3.63
N ALA A 371 5.70 4.09 2.81
CA ALA A 371 4.49 4.22 1.98
C ALA A 371 4.69 3.55 0.63
N TYR A 372 5.79 3.85 -0.07
CA TYR A 372 6.05 3.30 -1.40
C TYR A 372 6.29 1.79 -1.38
N GLY A 373 6.89 1.24 -0.33
CA GLY A 373 7.07 -0.20 -0.21
C GLY A 373 5.74 -0.97 -0.27
N ASN A 374 4.69 -0.47 0.40
CA ASN A 374 3.34 -1.05 0.34
C ASN A 374 2.75 -0.96 -1.08
N VAL A 375 2.89 0.19 -1.74
CA VAL A 375 2.41 0.38 -3.12
C VAL A 375 3.12 -0.57 -4.10
N LEU A 376 4.45 -0.67 -4.02
CA LEU A 376 5.26 -1.54 -4.88
C LEU A 376 4.97 -3.02 -4.61
N SER A 377 4.83 -3.39 -3.34
CA SER A 377 4.45 -4.73 -2.89
C SER A 377 3.15 -5.17 -3.54
N THR A 378 2.06 -4.41 -3.35
CA THR A 378 0.76 -4.77 -3.93
C THR A 378 0.79 -4.71 -5.46
N GLY A 379 1.36 -3.66 -6.04
CA GLY A 379 1.40 -3.48 -7.49
C GLY A 379 2.08 -4.62 -8.23
N GLN A 380 3.22 -5.11 -7.71
CA GLN A 380 3.94 -6.23 -8.35
C GLN A 380 3.24 -7.57 -8.20
N VAL A 381 2.64 -7.86 -7.04
CA VAL A 381 1.99 -9.17 -6.83
C VAL A 381 0.64 -9.30 -7.53
N SER A 382 0.05 -8.19 -7.96
CA SER A 382 -1.30 -8.12 -8.54
C SER A 382 -1.38 -8.39 -10.04
N LYS A 383 -0.30 -8.90 -10.66
CA LYS A 383 -0.32 -9.45 -12.04
C LYS A 383 -0.81 -8.46 -13.12
N GLY A 384 -0.64 -7.16 -12.88
CA GLY A 384 -1.08 -6.09 -13.79
C GLY A 384 -2.59 -5.87 -13.84
N GLY A 385 -3.35 -6.52 -12.95
CA GLY A 385 -4.81 -6.40 -12.84
C GLY A 385 -5.25 -5.86 -11.48
N ARG A 386 -6.45 -6.29 -11.06
CA ARG A 386 -7.04 -5.96 -9.74
C ARG A 386 -6.04 -6.22 -8.62
N PHE A 387 -6.01 -5.35 -7.62
CA PHE A 387 -5.11 -5.55 -6.48
C PHE A 387 -5.48 -6.81 -5.69
N LEU A 388 -4.44 -7.59 -5.36
CA LEU A 388 -4.53 -8.86 -4.65
C LEU A 388 -3.67 -8.83 -3.38
N ASP A 389 -4.12 -9.55 -2.35
CA ASP A 389 -3.35 -9.74 -1.13
C ASP A 389 -1.95 -10.30 -1.43
N ASN A 390 -0.93 -9.76 -0.74
CA ASN A 390 0.43 -10.30 -0.88
C ASN A 390 0.49 -11.68 -0.18
N PRO A 391 0.97 -12.73 -0.86
CA PRO A 391 0.97 -14.08 -0.33
C PRO A 391 1.77 -14.26 0.99
N GLY A 392 1.06 -14.38 2.11
CA GLY A 392 1.56 -14.83 3.42
C GLY A 392 0.91 -16.16 3.85
N ASP A 393 -0.35 -16.14 4.26
CA ASP A 393 -1.16 -17.31 4.65
C ASP A 393 -2.00 -17.89 3.49
N PRO A 394 -1.78 -19.15 3.05
CA PRO A 394 -2.48 -19.77 1.92
C PRO A 394 -4.01 -19.70 1.97
N GLU A 395 -4.62 -19.67 3.16
CA GLU A 395 -6.08 -19.66 3.33
C GLU A 395 -6.74 -18.36 2.83
N ASN A 396 -5.99 -17.26 2.76
CA ASN A 396 -6.49 -15.93 2.39
C ASN A 396 -5.82 -15.35 1.13
N TRP A 397 -5.03 -16.14 0.41
CA TRP A 397 -4.25 -15.67 -0.75
C TRP A 397 -5.12 -15.22 -1.91
N SER A 398 -4.64 -14.18 -2.60
CA SER A 398 -5.15 -13.74 -3.91
C SER A 398 -6.61 -13.29 -3.91
N ASN A 399 -7.15 -12.95 -2.74
CA ASN A 399 -8.42 -12.25 -2.67
C ASN A 399 -8.25 -10.80 -3.11
N SER A 400 -9.32 -10.26 -3.68
CA SER A 400 -9.44 -8.85 -4.05
C SER A 400 -10.67 -8.32 -3.31
N TYR A 401 -10.44 -7.35 -2.44
CA TYR A 401 -11.47 -6.73 -1.62
C TYR A 401 -11.71 -5.29 -2.09
N THR A 402 -12.75 -4.65 -1.54
CA THR A 402 -12.88 -3.20 -1.65
C THR A 402 -11.61 -2.53 -1.10
N GLN A 403 -11.04 -1.61 -1.86
CA GLN A 403 -9.79 -0.92 -1.49
C GLN A 403 -9.64 0.38 -2.27
N TYR A 404 -8.82 1.29 -1.76
CA TYR A 404 -8.51 2.60 -2.35
C TYR A 404 -6.99 2.88 -2.38
N ILE A 405 -6.19 1.84 -2.67
CA ILE A 405 -4.72 1.90 -2.72
C ILE A 405 -4.24 2.93 -3.74
N ALA A 406 -4.87 3.01 -4.90
CA ALA A 406 -4.51 3.99 -5.93
C ALA A 406 -4.61 5.44 -5.41
N GLU A 407 -5.69 5.78 -4.70
CA GLU A 407 -5.87 7.09 -4.07
C GLU A 407 -4.81 7.35 -2.99
N ALA A 408 -4.58 6.38 -2.10
CA ALA A 408 -3.61 6.50 -1.01
C ALA A 408 -2.16 6.61 -1.54
N ALA A 409 -1.81 5.83 -2.56
CA ALA A 409 -0.52 5.87 -3.25
C ALA A 409 -0.27 7.24 -3.90
N TRP A 410 -1.29 7.79 -4.56
CA TRP A 410 -1.18 9.11 -5.16
C TRP A 410 -1.03 10.22 -4.13
N LYS A 411 -1.79 10.18 -3.03
CA LYS A 411 -1.60 11.11 -1.90
C LYS A 411 -0.20 11.00 -1.29
N ALA A 412 0.35 9.79 -1.17
CA ALA A 412 1.74 9.61 -0.74
C ALA A 412 2.73 10.26 -1.73
N TYR A 413 2.49 10.15 -3.04
CA TYR A 413 3.28 10.87 -4.05
C TYR A 413 3.15 12.39 -3.94
N GLN A 414 1.96 12.92 -3.64
CA GLN A 414 1.77 14.36 -3.41
C GLN A 414 2.55 14.88 -2.19
N ILE A 415 2.79 14.04 -1.17
CA ILE A 415 3.59 14.37 0.03
C ILE A 415 5.09 14.24 -0.25
N TYR A 416 5.55 13.08 -0.73
CA TYR A 416 6.99 12.82 -0.88
C TYR A 416 7.55 13.36 -2.19
N GLY A 417 6.79 13.27 -3.27
CA GLY A 417 7.25 13.44 -4.63
C GLY A 417 8.32 12.42 -5.02
N GLY A 418 8.80 12.56 -6.25
CA GLY A 418 9.91 11.79 -6.77
C GLY A 418 9.96 11.84 -8.28
N GLN A 419 11.00 11.21 -8.82
CA GLN A 419 11.24 11.09 -10.25
C GLN A 419 9.98 10.59 -10.98
N PRO A 420 9.68 11.06 -12.21
CA PRO A 420 8.48 10.71 -12.97
C PRO A 420 8.20 9.21 -13.08
N ALA A 421 9.25 8.37 -13.15
CA ALA A 421 9.10 6.92 -13.20
C ALA A 421 8.39 6.31 -11.98
N ILE A 422 8.44 6.96 -10.80
CA ILE A 422 7.66 6.55 -9.62
C ILE A 422 6.16 6.77 -9.88
N ALA A 423 5.79 7.94 -10.41
CA ALA A 423 4.41 8.22 -10.82
C ALA A 423 3.96 7.29 -11.95
N GLY A 424 4.85 6.91 -12.87
CA GLY A 424 4.58 5.92 -13.91
C GLY A 424 4.20 4.55 -13.37
N ASN A 425 4.90 4.06 -12.33
CA ASN A 425 4.50 2.82 -11.64
C ASN A 425 3.12 2.96 -10.98
N ILE A 426 2.87 4.06 -10.26
CA ILE A 426 1.56 4.32 -9.63
C ILE A 426 0.45 4.33 -10.68
N ALA A 427 0.66 5.02 -11.81
CA ALA A 427 -0.31 5.11 -12.90
C ALA A 427 -0.63 3.73 -13.49
N LYS A 428 0.41 2.94 -13.79
CA LYS A 428 0.26 1.59 -14.35
C LYS A 428 -0.49 0.64 -13.41
N TYR A 429 -0.14 0.67 -12.12
CA TYR A 429 -0.79 -0.17 -11.11
C TYR A 429 -2.25 0.24 -10.91
N ALA A 430 -2.53 1.54 -10.82
CA ALA A 430 -3.89 2.05 -10.64
C ALA A 430 -4.78 1.79 -11.87
N GLU A 431 -4.25 1.95 -13.09
CA GLU A 431 -4.98 1.59 -14.32
C GLU A 431 -5.33 0.10 -14.34
N GLY A 432 -4.33 -0.76 -14.08
CA GLY A 432 -4.51 -2.21 -14.05
C GLY A 432 -5.55 -2.63 -13.01
N ASP A 433 -5.52 -2.00 -11.83
CA ASP A 433 -6.47 -2.29 -10.76
C ASP A 433 -7.91 -1.90 -11.12
N VAL A 434 -8.13 -0.64 -11.52
CA VAL A 434 -9.48 -0.14 -11.83
C VAL A 434 -10.11 -0.94 -12.96
N LYS A 435 -9.37 -1.14 -14.06
CA LYS A 435 -9.85 -1.92 -15.20
C LYS A 435 -10.03 -3.39 -14.85
N GLY A 436 -9.10 -3.97 -14.10
CA GLY A 436 -9.16 -5.36 -13.67
C GLY A 436 -10.34 -5.64 -12.74
N GLN A 437 -10.66 -4.71 -11.83
CA GLN A 437 -11.82 -4.84 -10.97
C GLN A 437 -13.14 -4.72 -11.73
N LEU A 438 -13.27 -3.75 -12.66
CA LEU A 438 -14.46 -3.66 -13.50
C LEU A 438 -14.60 -4.92 -14.39
N ALA A 439 -13.52 -5.37 -15.03
CA ALA A 439 -13.55 -6.58 -15.84
C ALA A 439 -13.97 -7.84 -15.05
N PHE A 440 -13.67 -7.89 -13.75
CA PHE A 440 -14.01 -9.02 -12.89
C PHE A 440 -15.40 -8.90 -12.23
N TYR A 441 -15.77 -7.71 -11.76
CA TYR A 441 -16.93 -7.48 -10.90
C TYR A 441 -18.09 -6.72 -11.57
N ASP A 442 -17.90 -6.02 -12.69
CA ASP A 442 -18.97 -5.29 -13.42
C ASP A 442 -19.54 -6.20 -14.53
N THR A 443 -20.29 -7.22 -14.15
CA THR A 443 -20.84 -8.23 -15.07
C THR A 443 -22.01 -7.72 -15.91
N ASN A 444 -22.65 -6.62 -15.50
CA ASN A 444 -23.72 -5.97 -16.23
C ASN A 444 -23.25 -4.79 -17.10
N ASN A 445 -21.95 -4.45 -17.06
CA ASN A 445 -21.28 -3.37 -17.79
C ASN A 445 -21.88 -1.98 -17.55
N ASN A 446 -22.51 -1.72 -16.40
CA ASN A 446 -23.08 -0.40 -16.10
C ASN A 446 -22.04 0.59 -15.55
N GLY A 447 -20.81 0.13 -15.26
CA GLY A 447 -19.72 0.92 -14.68
C GLY A 447 -19.62 0.83 -13.16
N LEU A 448 -20.32 -0.09 -12.52
CA LEU A 448 -20.28 -0.35 -11.08
C LEU A 448 -19.81 -1.77 -10.81
N ILE A 449 -19.01 -1.94 -9.75
CA ILE A 449 -18.66 -3.27 -9.27
C ILE A 449 -19.87 -3.89 -8.57
N GLU A 450 -19.97 -5.22 -8.69
CA GLU A 450 -21.02 -5.98 -8.06
C GLU A 450 -20.46 -7.05 -7.13
N TYR A 451 -21.01 -7.14 -5.92
CA TYR A 451 -20.63 -8.15 -4.93
C TYR A 451 -21.84 -9.00 -4.54
N ASP A 452 -21.60 -10.28 -4.27
CA ASP A 452 -22.55 -11.26 -3.75
C ASP A 452 -22.17 -11.77 -2.34
N TRP A 453 -21.04 -11.31 -1.79
CA TRP A 453 -20.53 -11.72 -0.50
C TRP A 453 -20.09 -10.52 0.34
N GLY A 454 -20.57 -10.45 1.58
CA GLY A 454 -20.24 -9.39 2.54
C GLY A 454 -18.74 -9.25 2.83
N ALA A 455 -17.95 -10.31 2.76
CA ALA A 455 -16.52 -10.20 3.06
C ALA A 455 -15.73 -9.39 2.01
N LEU A 456 -16.23 -9.31 0.77
CA LEU A 456 -15.63 -8.45 -0.25
C LEU A 456 -15.65 -6.97 0.13
N THR A 457 -16.53 -6.59 1.07
CA THR A 457 -16.62 -5.22 1.59
C THR A 457 -15.62 -4.91 2.69
N GLY A 458 -14.92 -5.93 3.22
CA GLY A 458 -14.05 -5.78 4.38
C GLY A 458 -14.76 -5.54 5.71
N ASN A 459 -16.09 -5.62 5.73
CA ASN A 459 -16.93 -5.54 6.92
C ASN A 459 -17.76 -6.82 7.05
N ASP A 460 -17.07 -7.96 6.95
CA ASP A 460 -17.59 -9.31 6.68
C ASP A 460 -18.87 -9.68 7.44
N ALA A 461 -18.97 -9.25 8.70
CA ALA A 461 -20.09 -9.59 9.58
C ALA A 461 -20.99 -8.38 9.95
N ASP A 462 -20.79 -7.22 9.34
CA ASP A 462 -21.55 -5.98 9.62
C ASP A 462 -22.01 -5.23 8.33
N ALA A 463 -21.84 -5.83 7.15
CA ALA A 463 -22.45 -5.37 5.89
C ALA A 463 -23.92 -5.82 5.80
N VAL A 464 -24.79 -5.17 6.58
CA VAL A 464 -26.19 -5.61 6.79
C VAL A 464 -27.00 -5.73 5.49
N SER A 465 -26.71 -4.96 4.44
CA SER A 465 -27.40 -5.10 3.14
C SER A 465 -27.43 -6.54 2.60
N PHE A 466 -26.38 -7.35 2.81
CA PHE A 466 -26.35 -8.76 2.36
C PHE A 466 -27.32 -9.67 3.12
N HIS A 467 -27.85 -9.24 4.27
CA HIS A 467 -28.81 -10.01 5.04
C HIS A 467 -30.25 -9.81 4.55
N TYR A 468 -30.53 -8.82 3.69
CA TYR A 468 -31.89 -8.50 3.23
C TYR A 468 -32.41 -9.55 2.26
N ARG A 469 -31.60 -9.86 1.25
CA ARG A 469 -31.87 -10.85 0.22
C ARG A 469 -30.55 -11.30 -0.40
N SER A 470 -30.42 -12.59 -0.67
CA SER A 470 -29.28 -13.14 -1.38
C SER A 470 -29.18 -12.60 -2.80
N GLY A 471 -27.96 -12.62 -3.34
CA GLY A 471 -27.68 -12.24 -4.71
C GLY A 471 -26.69 -11.10 -4.82
N ARG A 472 -26.19 -10.95 -6.04
CA ARG A 472 -25.25 -9.92 -6.44
C ARG A 472 -25.94 -8.55 -6.49
N MET A 473 -25.24 -7.49 -6.10
CA MET A 473 -25.74 -6.12 -6.13
C MET A 473 -24.67 -5.16 -6.66
N ASP A 474 -25.06 -4.18 -7.48
CA ASP A 474 -24.26 -2.99 -7.73
C ASP A 474 -23.95 -2.30 -6.39
N ARG A 475 -22.67 -2.00 -6.18
CA ARG A 475 -22.14 -1.54 -4.89
C ARG A 475 -21.73 -0.07 -4.91
N ALA A 476 -22.00 0.64 -3.81
CA ALA A 476 -21.57 2.02 -3.62
C ALA A 476 -20.05 2.13 -3.42
N GLU A 477 -19.41 1.01 -3.07
CA GLU A 477 -17.98 0.79 -3.03
C GLU A 477 -17.29 1.06 -4.38
N SER A 478 -18.05 1.10 -5.50
CA SER A 478 -17.61 1.63 -6.80
C SER A 478 -16.96 3.02 -6.73
N ALA A 479 -17.23 3.76 -5.65
CA ALA A 479 -16.53 4.98 -5.27
C ALA A 479 -15.00 4.85 -5.31
N TYR A 480 -14.43 3.70 -4.94
CA TYR A 480 -12.98 3.54 -4.95
C TYR A 480 -12.41 3.26 -6.34
N GLN A 481 -13.18 2.67 -7.26
CA GLN A 481 -12.80 2.61 -8.67
C GLN A 481 -12.85 4.00 -9.30
N TYR A 482 -13.79 4.86 -8.89
CA TYR A 482 -13.80 6.27 -9.27
C TYR A 482 -12.55 7.01 -8.80
N SER A 483 -12.20 6.93 -7.51
CA SER A 483 -11.02 7.64 -7.00
C SER A 483 -9.71 7.04 -7.50
N GLY A 484 -9.67 5.72 -7.72
CA GLY A 484 -8.54 5.06 -8.37
C GLY A 484 -8.34 5.50 -9.82
N ALA A 485 -9.42 5.68 -10.59
CA ALA A 485 -9.35 6.18 -11.96
C ALA A 485 -8.83 7.64 -12.01
N LEU A 486 -9.25 8.49 -11.05
CA LEU A 486 -8.71 9.84 -10.93
C LEU A 486 -7.23 9.84 -10.53
N ALA A 487 -6.84 9.00 -9.57
CA ALA A 487 -5.44 8.86 -9.16
C ALA A 487 -4.56 8.40 -10.34
N ALA A 488 -5.03 7.44 -11.14
CA ALA A 488 -4.33 7.02 -12.35
C ALA A 488 -4.22 8.17 -13.37
N ALA A 489 -5.29 8.94 -13.58
CA ALA A 489 -5.26 10.08 -14.48
C ALA A 489 -4.25 11.15 -14.06
N GLU A 490 -4.24 11.52 -12.78
CA GLU A 490 -3.32 12.52 -12.24
C GLU A 490 -1.86 12.04 -12.28
N ALA A 491 -1.62 10.74 -12.00
CA ALA A 491 -0.31 10.14 -12.16
C ALA A 491 0.17 10.12 -13.62
N TYR A 492 -0.74 9.90 -14.58
CA TYR A 492 -0.43 9.99 -16.00
C TYR A 492 -0.12 11.42 -16.46
N ASP A 493 -0.84 12.43 -15.96
CA ASP A 493 -0.49 13.83 -16.23
C ASP A 493 0.89 14.19 -15.70
N ALA A 494 1.25 13.70 -14.52
CA ALA A 494 2.54 14.00 -13.89
C ALA A 494 3.74 13.48 -14.70
N ILE A 495 3.53 12.49 -15.57
CA ILE A 495 4.52 11.99 -16.53
C ILE A 495 4.29 12.47 -17.97
N GLY A 496 3.34 13.38 -18.19
CA GLY A 496 3.03 13.96 -19.50
C GLY A 496 2.22 13.07 -20.44
N ASN A 497 1.64 11.96 -19.96
CA ASN A 497 0.80 11.07 -20.77
C ASN A 497 -0.66 11.53 -20.78
N THR A 498 -0.92 12.61 -21.50
CA THR A 498 -2.24 13.26 -21.56
C THR A 498 -3.33 12.36 -22.15
N ALA A 499 -2.98 11.48 -23.10
CA ALA A 499 -3.92 10.54 -23.70
C ALA A 499 -4.44 9.54 -22.66
N LYS A 500 -3.54 8.89 -21.90
CA LYS A 500 -3.94 7.99 -20.81
C LYS A 500 -4.64 8.73 -19.67
N ALA A 501 -4.22 9.95 -19.36
CA ALA A 501 -4.91 10.75 -18.36
C ALA A 501 -6.36 11.06 -18.77
N ALA A 502 -6.60 11.41 -20.04
CA ALA A 502 -7.95 11.62 -20.57
C ALA A 502 -8.79 10.33 -20.58
N GLU A 503 -8.18 9.19 -20.94
CA GLU A 503 -8.84 7.88 -20.88
C GLU A 503 -9.34 7.57 -19.46
N MET A 504 -8.46 7.70 -18.47
CA MET A 504 -8.79 7.39 -17.08
C MET A 504 -9.82 8.38 -16.49
N ARG A 505 -9.80 9.67 -16.90
CA ARG A 505 -10.85 10.64 -16.55
C ARG A 505 -12.22 10.29 -17.15
N THR A 506 -12.23 9.82 -18.39
CA THR A 506 -13.47 9.34 -19.04
C THR A 506 -14.04 8.15 -18.26
N LEU A 507 -13.19 7.21 -17.87
CA LEU A 507 -13.59 6.08 -17.03
C LEU A 507 -14.12 6.54 -15.66
N ALA A 508 -13.43 7.45 -14.97
CA ALA A 508 -13.89 8.03 -13.72
C ALA A 508 -15.28 8.68 -13.89
N THR A 509 -15.49 9.43 -14.98
CA THR A 509 -16.77 10.07 -15.29
C THR A 509 -17.88 9.05 -15.51
N ARG A 510 -17.61 7.94 -16.21
CA ARG A 510 -18.58 6.83 -16.38
C ARG A 510 -19.00 6.27 -15.03
N ILE A 511 -18.05 5.95 -14.15
CA ILE A 511 -18.33 5.38 -12.82
C ILE A 511 -19.11 6.38 -11.96
N LYS A 512 -18.70 7.65 -11.93
CA LYS A 512 -19.40 8.72 -11.20
C LYS A 512 -20.85 8.87 -11.64
N ASN A 513 -21.09 8.89 -12.95
CA ASN A 513 -22.43 8.99 -13.50
C ASN A 513 -23.27 7.78 -13.09
N ALA A 514 -22.71 6.57 -13.21
CA ALA A 514 -23.38 5.34 -12.81
C ALA A 514 -23.76 5.33 -11.32
N ILE A 515 -22.89 5.81 -10.42
CA ILE A 515 -23.21 5.95 -8.99
C ILE A 515 -24.49 6.79 -8.82
N THR A 516 -24.58 7.93 -9.50
CA THR A 516 -25.73 8.84 -9.37
C THR A 516 -26.99 8.40 -10.12
N SER A 517 -26.87 7.65 -11.21
CA SER A 517 -28.02 7.23 -12.02
C SER A 517 -28.56 5.87 -11.62
N VAL A 518 -27.70 4.96 -11.13
CA VAL A 518 -28.06 3.59 -10.78
C VAL A 518 -28.39 3.48 -9.28
N LEU A 519 -27.55 4.02 -8.40
CA LEU A 519 -27.65 3.80 -6.95
C LEU A 519 -28.49 4.86 -6.21
N TRP A 520 -28.84 5.97 -6.86
CA TRP A 520 -29.67 7.00 -6.24
C TRP A 520 -31.15 6.60 -6.23
N ASN A 521 -31.69 6.36 -5.04
CA ASN A 521 -33.12 6.18 -4.84
C ASN A 521 -33.79 7.53 -4.60
N SER A 522 -34.40 8.10 -5.65
CA SER A 522 -35.09 9.40 -5.56
C SER A 522 -36.30 9.40 -4.63
N SER A 523 -36.99 8.26 -4.45
CA SER A 523 -38.15 8.19 -3.55
C SER A 523 -37.75 8.28 -2.08
N ARG A 524 -36.57 7.75 -1.74
CA ARG A 524 -36.03 7.73 -0.38
C ARG A 524 -34.93 8.75 -0.14
N GLN A 525 -34.46 9.44 -1.17
CA GLN A 525 -33.37 10.42 -1.11
C GLN A 525 -32.11 9.82 -0.45
N LEU A 526 -31.72 8.61 -0.88
CA LEU A 526 -30.61 7.84 -0.33
C LEU A 526 -29.86 7.13 -1.47
N PHE A 527 -28.56 6.93 -1.29
CA PHE A 527 -27.78 6.00 -2.11
C PHE A 527 -27.94 4.60 -1.54
N GLU A 528 -28.46 3.68 -2.34
CA GLU A 528 -28.80 2.32 -1.94
C GLU A 528 -28.17 1.34 -2.93
N HIS A 529 -27.66 0.22 -2.42
CA HIS A 529 -27.19 -0.87 -3.29
C HIS A 529 -28.32 -1.37 -4.17
N ARG A 530 -28.02 -1.90 -5.35
CA ARG A 530 -29.07 -2.23 -6.32
C ARG A 530 -28.89 -3.61 -6.90
N TYR A 531 -29.96 -4.39 -6.92
CA TYR A 531 -29.95 -5.71 -7.53
C TYR A 531 -30.08 -5.61 -9.07
N PRO A 532 -29.64 -6.62 -9.83
CA PRO A 532 -29.75 -6.66 -11.29
C PRO A 532 -31.17 -6.52 -11.83
N ASP A 533 -32.18 -6.89 -11.03
CA ASP A 533 -33.61 -6.68 -11.37
C ASP A 533 -34.08 -5.23 -11.23
N GLY A 534 -33.20 -4.31 -10.84
CA GLY A 534 -33.46 -2.90 -10.64
C GLY A 534 -33.97 -2.53 -9.25
N THR A 535 -34.17 -3.50 -8.35
CA THR A 535 -34.66 -3.27 -6.99
C THR A 535 -33.57 -2.67 -6.09
N PHE A 536 -33.90 -1.63 -5.33
CA PHE A 536 -33.01 -1.08 -4.31
C PHE A 536 -33.00 -1.95 -3.05
N ASN A 537 -31.82 -2.14 -2.47
CA ASN A 537 -31.67 -2.73 -1.15
C ASN A 537 -32.00 -1.69 -0.08
N PRO A 538 -33.04 -1.89 0.75
CA PRO A 538 -33.48 -0.90 1.73
C PRO A 538 -32.58 -0.83 2.97
N TRP A 539 -31.71 -1.83 3.19
CA TRP A 539 -30.80 -1.92 4.33
C TRP A 539 -29.44 -1.32 3.98
N LYS A 540 -28.90 -0.56 4.94
CA LYS A 540 -27.82 0.40 4.73
C LYS A 540 -26.68 0.16 5.69
N GLU A 541 -25.51 0.60 5.28
CA GLU A 541 -24.28 0.63 6.07
C GLU A 541 -23.49 1.89 5.71
N ILE A 542 -22.38 2.16 6.40
CA ILE A 542 -21.51 3.29 6.07
C ILE A 542 -20.93 3.18 4.65
N ASN A 543 -20.89 1.97 4.08
CA ASN A 543 -20.47 1.70 2.69
C ASN A 543 -21.29 2.47 1.65
N ASN A 544 -22.59 2.70 1.91
CA ASN A 544 -23.45 3.52 1.07
C ASN A 544 -22.95 4.97 0.90
N TYR A 545 -22.08 5.44 1.80
CA TYR A 545 -21.57 6.80 1.84
C TYR A 545 -20.14 6.95 1.31
N TYR A 546 -19.50 5.87 0.84
CA TYR A 546 -18.16 5.95 0.22
C TYR A 546 -18.12 6.95 -0.95
N PRO A 547 -19.17 7.08 -1.79
CA PRO A 547 -19.21 8.12 -2.82
C PRO A 547 -19.04 9.56 -2.28
N PHE A 548 -19.55 9.87 -1.09
CA PHE A 548 -19.30 11.17 -0.44
C PHE A 548 -17.86 11.28 0.05
N ALA A 549 -17.31 10.21 0.64
CA ALA A 549 -15.94 10.17 1.17
C ALA A 549 -14.88 10.46 0.09
N VAL A 550 -15.11 10.03 -1.15
CA VAL A 550 -14.22 10.28 -2.30
C VAL A 550 -14.63 11.50 -3.13
N ASN A 551 -15.62 12.26 -2.68
CA ASN A 551 -16.16 13.43 -3.37
C ASN A 551 -16.68 13.13 -4.81
N ALA A 552 -17.31 11.97 -5.01
CA ALA A 552 -17.97 11.60 -6.27
C ALA A 552 -19.34 12.27 -6.43
N ILE A 553 -20.01 12.62 -5.34
CA ILE A 553 -21.40 13.09 -5.37
C ILE A 553 -21.47 14.59 -5.72
N PRO A 554 -22.36 15.02 -6.63
CA PRO A 554 -22.60 16.45 -6.85
C PRO A 554 -23.12 17.12 -5.56
N ASN A 555 -22.58 18.30 -5.21
CA ASN A 555 -23.04 19.06 -4.04
C ASN A 555 -24.37 19.77 -4.34
N THR A 556 -25.47 19.03 -4.28
CA THR A 556 -26.85 19.53 -4.42
C THR A 556 -27.65 19.27 -3.15
N ASP A 557 -28.67 20.09 -2.88
CA ASP A 557 -29.53 19.89 -1.71
C ASP A 557 -30.25 18.54 -1.73
N GLN A 558 -30.59 18.04 -2.92
CA GLN A 558 -31.18 16.73 -3.13
C GLN A 558 -30.27 15.61 -2.62
N TYR A 559 -29.02 15.55 -3.07
CA TYR A 559 -28.11 14.47 -2.66
C TYR A 559 -27.69 14.58 -1.21
N LYS A 560 -27.51 15.81 -0.69
CA LYS A 560 -27.18 16.03 0.72
C LYS A 560 -28.21 15.43 1.67
N GLN A 561 -29.49 15.31 1.28
CA GLN A 561 -30.50 14.63 2.10
C GLN A 561 -30.07 13.25 2.56
N ALA A 562 -29.23 12.52 1.81
CA ALA A 562 -28.74 11.22 2.24
C ALA A 562 -28.02 11.26 3.59
N LEU A 563 -27.34 12.36 3.91
CA LEU A 563 -26.56 12.52 5.15
C LEU A 563 -27.44 12.64 6.41
N ARG A 564 -28.76 12.86 6.26
CA ARG A 564 -29.69 13.04 7.39
C ARG A 564 -29.73 11.88 8.38
N LEU A 565 -29.31 10.68 7.97
CA LEU A 565 -29.28 9.53 8.87
C LEU A 565 -28.20 9.65 9.96
N TYR A 566 -27.18 10.50 9.76
CA TYR A 566 -26.13 10.73 10.78
C TYR A 566 -26.58 11.66 11.92
N ASP A 567 -27.70 12.37 11.77
CA ASP A 567 -28.34 13.15 12.85
C ASP A 567 -29.11 12.25 13.83
N ASN A 568 -29.25 10.95 13.54
CA ASN A 568 -29.97 10.02 14.39
C ASN A 568 -29.05 8.93 14.96
N PRO A 569 -28.72 8.93 16.27
CA PRO A 569 -27.85 7.93 16.88
C PRO A 569 -28.43 6.51 16.87
N ALA A 570 -29.74 6.34 16.66
CA ALA A 570 -30.34 5.01 16.46
C ALA A 570 -30.04 4.44 15.07
N GLN A 571 -29.61 5.26 14.11
CA GLN A 571 -29.19 4.85 12.77
C GLN A 571 -27.68 4.63 12.74
N TYR A 572 -26.90 5.69 13.00
CA TYR A 572 -25.44 5.66 13.03
C TYR A 572 -24.93 6.33 14.32
N PRO A 573 -24.63 5.55 15.37
CA PRO A 573 -24.05 6.08 16.59
C PRO A 573 -22.56 6.42 16.41
N ILE A 574 -22.08 7.46 17.12
CA ILE A 574 -20.64 7.77 17.19
C ILE A 574 -19.85 6.67 17.92
N PHE A 575 -20.45 6.07 18.96
CA PHE A 575 -19.84 4.95 19.66
C PHE A 575 -20.91 3.98 20.21
N PRO A 576 -20.74 2.66 20.02
CA PRO A 576 -19.70 2.04 19.20
C PRO A 576 -19.83 2.38 17.71
N PHE A 577 -18.70 2.63 17.04
CA PHE A 577 -18.66 3.13 15.66
C PHE A 577 -18.89 2.01 14.64
N TYR A 578 -20.13 1.51 14.56
CA TYR A 578 -20.49 0.40 13.67
C TYR A 578 -20.45 0.76 12.17
N THR A 579 -20.41 -0.27 11.32
CA THR A 579 -20.61 -0.17 9.87
C THR A 579 -22.10 -0.23 9.53
N ALA A 580 -22.82 -1.21 10.07
CA ALA A 580 -24.24 -1.38 9.82
C ALA A 580 -25.05 -0.20 10.36
N ASN A 581 -26.10 0.17 9.64
CA ASN A 581 -27.17 0.97 10.20
C ASN A 581 -27.90 0.18 11.29
N GLN A 582 -28.01 0.73 12.50
CA GLN A 582 -28.51 -0.03 13.65
C GLN A 582 -30.03 -0.26 13.61
N VAL A 583 -30.80 0.59 12.91
CA VAL A 583 -32.23 0.32 12.67
C VAL A 583 -32.40 -0.85 11.71
N ASP A 584 -31.64 -0.87 10.62
CA ASP A 584 -31.71 -1.96 9.65
C ASP A 584 -31.17 -3.26 10.24
N LYS A 585 -30.12 -3.19 11.07
CA LYS A 585 -29.57 -4.35 11.79
C LYS A 585 -30.59 -4.96 12.76
N ALA A 586 -31.36 -4.14 13.47
CA ALA A 586 -32.45 -4.63 14.30
C ALA A 586 -33.54 -5.33 13.46
N ALA A 587 -33.85 -4.81 12.27
CA ALA A 587 -34.77 -5.46 11.34
C ALA A 587 -34.21 -6.79 10.82
N ALA A 588 -32.92 -6.85 10.48
CA ALA A 588 -32.23 -8.07 10.07
C ALA A 588 -32.23 -9.12 11.18
N ALA A 589 -31.94 -8.72 12.42
CA ALA A 589 -32.01 -9.60 13.60
C ALA A 589 -33.41 -10.17 13.82
N ALA A 590 -34.47 -9.36 13.66
CA ALA A 590 -35.85 -9.82 13.75
C ALA A 590 -36.22 -10.85 12.66
N GLN A 591 -35.48 -10.85 11.54
CA GLN A 591 -35.59 -11.83 10.46
C GLN A 591 -34.63 -13.03 10.62
N GLY A 592 -33.94 -13.15 11.77
CA GLY A 592 -33.02 -14.25 12.04
C GLY A 592 -31.61 -14.07 11.48
N GLN A 593 -31.25 -12.87 11.03
CA GLN A 593 -29.94 -12.52 10.45
C GLN A 593 -29.25 -11.38 11.23
N PRO A 594 -28.91 -11.59 12.52
CA PRO A 594 -28.44 -10.50 13.38
C PRO A 594 -27.06 -9.93 13.01
N GLY A 595 -26.25 -10.65 12.22
CA GLY A 595 -24.85 -10.30 11.99
C GLY A 595 -24.01 -10.35 13.28
N SER A 596 -22.82 -9.74 13.24
CA SER A 596 -21.98 -9.55 14.43
C SER A 596 -22.39 -8.31 15.22
N ASN A 597 -21.92 -8.16 16.46
CA ASN A 597 -21.98 -6.91 17.22
C ASN A 597 -20.60 -6.22 17.31
N ASN A 598 -19.75 -6.46 16.32
CA ASN A 598 -18.36 -6.05 16.36
C ASN A 598 -18.20 -4.60 15.89
N PHE A 599 -17.22 -3.90 16.46
CA PHE A 599 -16.74 -2.61 15.99
C PHE A 599 -15.21 -2.54 16.14
N SER A 600 -14.56 -1.79 15.26
CA SER A 600 -13.10 -1.76 15.12
C SER A 600 -12.62 -0.44 14.52
N THR A 601 -11.31 -0.19 14.61
CA THR A 601 -10.66 0.98 14.02
C THR A 601 -10.93 1.08 12.52
N ILE A 602 -11.15 -0.03 11.80
CA ILE A 602 -11.50 -0.02 10.38
C ILE A 602 -12.80 0.75 10.13
N ASN A 603 -13.79 0.59 11.01
CA ASN A 603 -15.09 1.24 10.89
C ASN A 603 -14.96 2.75 11.19
N SER A 604 -14.23 3.12 12.24
CA SER A 604 -13.96 4.54 12.54
C SER A 604 -13.13 5.21 11.45
N THR A 605 -12.14 4.52 10.85
CA THR A 605 -11.31 5.02 9.73
C THR A 605 -12.17 5.49 8.57
N VAL A 606 -13.13 4.66 8.18
CA VAL A 606 -14.05 4.94 7.08
C VAL A 606 -14.99 6.10 7.43
N GLN A 607 -15.50 6.14 8.67
CA GLN A 607 -16.30 7.28 9.13
C GLN A 607 -15.48 8.58 9.14
N PHE A 608 -14.21 8.55 9.56
CA PHE A 608 -13.33 9.72 9.48
C PHE A 608 -13.19 10.21 8.04
N ARG A 609 -12.99 9.32 7.06
CA ARG A 609 -12.95 9.69 5.63
C ARG A 609 -14.23 10.37 5.18
N LEU A 610 -15.39 9.86 5.61
CA LEU A 610 -16.69 10.48 5.31
C LEU A 610 -16.77 11.89 5.91
N TYR A 611 -16.57 12.05 7.22
CA TYR A 611 -16.62 13.36 7.87
C TYR A 611 -15.59 14.33 7.28
N SER A 612 -14.38 13.84 6.98
CA SER A 612 -13.30 14.61 6.36
C SER A 612 -13.77 15.25 5.05
N SER A 613 -14.41 14.47 4.16
CA SER A 613 -14.95 15.01 2.91
C SER A 613 -16.20 15.88 3.14
N VAL A 614 -17.17 15.38 3.91
CA VAL A 614 -18.48 16.02 4.11
C VAL A 614 -18.36 17.41 4.70
N LEU A 615 -17.56 17.57 5.76
CA LEU A 615 -17.41 18.85 6.46
C LEU A 615 -16.71 19.92 5.60
N ARG A 616 -16.05 19.54 4.51
CA ARG A 616 -15.38 20.47 3.58
C ARG A 616 -16.20 20.74 2.32
N ASN A 617 -16.82 19.70 1.78
CA ASN A 617 -17.38 19.73 0.43
C ASN A 617 -18.91 19.81 0.39
N TYR A 618 -19.59 19.47 1.49
CA TYR A 618 -21.05 19.33 1.54
C TYR A 618 -21.63 20.08 2.76
N PRO A 619 -21.79 21.41 2.70
CA PRO A 619 -22.44 22.17 3.76
C PRO A 619 -23.83 21.60 4.07
N ASN A 620 -24.03 21.14 5.30
CA ASN A 620 -25.20 20.38 5.72
C ASN A 620 -25.53 20.63 7.20
N ALA A 621 -26.70 20.18 7.66
CA ALA A 621 -27.19 20.39 9.02
C ALA A 621 -27.09 19.14 9.93
N TRP A 622 -26.54 18.03 9.44
CA TRP A 622 -26.64 16.71 10.08
C TRP A 622 -25.31 16.16 10.60
N MET A 623 -24.19 16.62 10.04
CA MET A 623 -22.84 16.23 10.42
C MET A 623 -22.04 17.48 10.74
N ASN A 624 -21.41 17.52 11.91
CA ASN A 624 -20.66 18.69 12.37
C ASN A 624 -19.31 18.31 13.02
N ALA A 625 -18.49 19.33 13.32
CA ALA A 625 -17.17 19.13 13.91
C ALA A 625 -17.18 18.60 15.35
N GLN A 626 -18.26 18.78 16.12
CA GLN A 626 -18.37 18.19 17.46
C GLN A 626 -18.55 16.67 17.38
N ASP A 627 -19.31 16.18 16.41
CA ASP A 627 -19.47 14.73 16.18
C ASP A 627 -18.15 14.10 15.75
N TYR A 628 -17.41 14.77 14.84
CA TYR A 628 -16.05 14.38 14.48
C TYR A 628 -15.12 14.32 15.71
N LYS A 629 -15.18 15.34 16.58
CA LYS A 629 -14.40 15.36 17.83
C LYS A 629 -14.77 14.18 18.74
N LYS A 630 -16.05 13.88 18.92
CA LYS A 630 -16.49 12.74 19.74
C LYS A 630 -15.96 11.43 19.15
N LEU A 631 -16.03 11.25 17.82
CA LEU A 631 -15.48 10.07 17.13
C LEU A 631 -13.97 9.94 17.37
N LEU A 632 -13.21 11.03 17.27
CA LEU A 632 -11.77 11.06 17.55
C LEU A 632 -11.45 10.60 18.98
N TYR A 633 -12.20 11.08 19.97
CA TYR A 633 -12.01 10.72 21.38
C TYR A 633 -12.39 9.26 21.65
N TRP A 634 -13.53 8.79 21.15
CA TRP A 634 -13.97 7.40 21.35
C TRP A 634 -13.08 6.39 20.61
N ASN A 635 -12.53 6.77 19.44
CA ASN A 635 -11.55 5.96 18.71
C ASN A 635 -10.26 5.75 19.52
N ALA A 636 -9.74 6.80 20.18
CA ALA A 636 -8.59 6.68 21.06
C ALA A 636 -8.92 5.87 22.32
N TRP A 637 -10.10 6.12 22.92
CA TRP A 637 -10.56 5.42 24.12
C TRP A 637 -10.71 3.92 23.92
N ALA A 638 -11.26 3.46 22.80
CA ALA A 638 -11.47 2.05 22.51
C ALA A 638 -10.16 1.22 22.52
N GLN A 639 -9.04 1.85 22.12
CA GLN A 639 -7.70 1.26 22.12
C GLN A 639 -7.07 1.22 23.53
N TYR A 640 -7.70 1.81 24.55
CA TYR A 640 -7.31 1.64 25.94
C TYR A 640 -8.33 0.73 26.65
N PRO A 641 -7.94 -0.39 27.26
CA PRO A 641 -8.82 -1.20 28.09
C PRO A 641 -9.53 -0.32 29.12
N ASN A 642 -10.83 -0.11 28.89
CA ASN A 642 -11.70 0.77 29.66
C ASN A 642 -11.13 2.19 29.89
N GLY A 643 -10.44 2.75 28.89
CA GLY A 643 -9.88 4.10 28.96
C GLY A 643 -8.60 4.25 29.78
N ASN A 644 -8.02 3.16 30.31
CA ASN A 644 -6.77 3.23 31.06
C ASN A 644 -5.58 3.43 30.11
N THR A 645 -5.07 4.65 30.07
CA THR A 645 -3.96 5.08 29.21
C THR A 645 -2.64 4.38 29.50
N GLN A 646 -2.50 3.66 30.62
CA GLN A 646 -1.32 2.84 30.90
C GLN A 646 -1.19 1.66 29.92
N TYR A 647 -2.31 1.17 29.38
CA TYR A 647 -2.36 -0.12 28.69
C TYR A 647 -2.89 -0.05 27.25
N PRO A 648 -2.33 0.78 26.34
CA PRO A 648 -2.80 0.79 24.96
C PRO A 648 -2.73 -0.61 24.31
N ASP A 649 -3.85 -1.04 23.76
CA ASP A 649 -4.00 -2.29 23.03
C ASP A 649 -5.07 -2.16 21.94
N ALA A 650 -4.63 -1.93 20.71
CA ALA A 650 -5.50 -2.03 19.54
C ALA A 650 -5.73 -3.50 19.22
N ASN A 651 -6.91 -4.02 19.58
CA ASN A 651 -7.33 -5.35 19.16
C ASN A 651 -7.82 -5.28 17.70
N GLU A 652 -7.93 -6.43 17.04
CA GLU A 652 -8.56 -6.48 15.71
C GLU A 652 -10.00 -5.94 15.74
N PHE A 653 -10.78 -6.29 16.77
CA PHE A 653 -12.10 -5.73 17.00
C PHE A 653 -12.50 -5.80 18.47
N TRP A 654 -13.60 -5.12 18.77
CA TRP A 654 -14.26 -5.08 20.06
C TRP A 654 -15.74 -5.41 19.90
N ALA A 655 -16.37 -5.89 20.97
CA ALA A 655 -17.81 -6.15 20.98
C ALA A 655 -18.40 -5.94 22.38
N ASP A 656 -19.73 -6.03 22.45
CA ASP A 656 -20.50 -6.07 23.68
C ASP A 656 -20.24 -4.87 24.59
N TRP A 657 -20.30 -3.67 24.01
CA TRP A 657 -20.36 -2.44 24.78
C TRP A 657 -21.64 -2.37 25.61
N ASN A 658 -21.52 -2.18 26.92
CA ASN A 658 -22.68 -2.14 27.83
C ASN A 658 -23.08 -0.71 28.26
N GLY A 659 -22.54 0.32 27.62
CA GLY A 659 -22.73 1.72 28.02
C GLY A 659 -21.61 2.32 28.87
N SER A 660 -20.73 1.49 29.44
CA SER A 660 -19.62 1.94 30.31
C SER A 660 -18.28 1.26 30.04
N SER A 661 -18.30 0.01 29.58
CA SER A 661 -17.10 -0.79 29.34
C SER A 661 -17.30 -1.75 28.16
N VAL A 662 -16.20 -2.03 27.46
CA VAL A 662 -16.15 -3.02 26.39
C VAL A 662 -16.01 -4.39 27.04
N GLN A 663 -17.03 -5.25 26.93
CA GLN A 663 -16.99 -6.57 27.56
C GLN A 663 -16.14 -7.58 26.80
N TYR A 664 -15.96 -7.38 25.48
CA TYR A 664 -15.15 -8.27 24.65
C TYR A 664 -14.10 -7.50 23.83
N ARG A 665 -12.84 -7.92 23.96
CA ARG A 665 -11.71 -7.50 23.13
C ARG A 665 -11.17 -8.73 22.43
N SER A 666 -11.00 -8.69 21.10
CA SER A 666 -10.59 -9.88 20.34
C SER A 666 -9.16 -10.32 20.64
N TRP A 667 -8.85 -11.57 20.27
CA TRP A 667 -7.61 -12.28 20.65
C TRP A 667 -6.36 -11.85 19.86
N ILE A 668 -6.52 -11.04 18.81
CA ILE A 668 -5.39 -10.46 18.08
C ILE A 668 -5.09 -9.09 18.71
N HIS A 669 -3.90 -8.97 19.29
CA HIS A 669 -3.47 -7.78 20.02
C HIS A 669 -2.49 -6.94 19.21
N HIS A 670 -2.39 -5.66 19.57
CA HIS A 670 -1.48 -4.71 18.93
C HIS A 670 -1.58 -4.72 17.38
N ASN A 671 -2.81 -4.77 16.88
CA ASN A 671 -3.16 -4.84 15.47
C ASN A 671 -3.26 -3.44 14.83
N ILE A 672 -3.24 -3.39 13.50
CA ILE A 672 -3.46 -2.21 12.66
C ILE A 672 -4.67 -2.37 11.72
N LEU A 673 -5.79 -2.95 12.17
CA LEU A 673 -7.02 -3.01 11.37
C LEU A 673 -7.67 -1.61 11.24
N GLY A 674 -7.09 -0.73 10.42
CA GLY A 674 -7.50 0.66 10.23
C GLY A 674 -6.46 1.72 10.64
N SER A 675 -6.76 2.98 10.32
CA SER A 675 -5.87 4.14 10.51
C SER A 675 -6.54 5.34 11.15
N SER A 676 -5.75 6.14 11.89
CA SER A 676 -6.29 7.37 12.49
C SER A 676 -5.28 8.45 12.84
N ASN A 677 -3.96 8.25 12.69
CA ASN A 677 -3.02 9.35 12.94
C ASN A 677 -3.15 10.46 11.88
N TRP A 678 -3.47 10.09 10.64
CA TRP A 678 -3.73 11.03 9.57
C TRP A 678 -4.80 12.04 9.97
N THR A 679 -5.85 11.66 10.71
CA THR A 679 -6.95 12.56 11.13
C THR A 679 -6.45 13.85 11.81
N VAL A 680 -5.42 13.76 12.65
CA VAL A 680 -4.89 14.94 13.34
C VAL A 680 -4.07 15.82 12.38
N ILE A 681 -3.33 15.21 11.45
CA ILE A 681 -2.49 15.92 10.48
C ILE A 681 -3.34 16.58 9.37
N GLU A 682 -4.30 15.81 8.88
CA GLU A 682 -5.11 16.08 7.71
C GLU A 682 -6.37 16.86 8.01
N ASP A 683 -7.03 16.54 9.13
CA ASP A 683 -8.29 17.14 9.49
C ASP A 683 -8.14 18.20 10.56
N VAL A 684 -7.60 17.89 11.73
CA VAL A 684 -7.46 18.89 12.79
C VAL A 684 -6.48 19.99 12.37
N ALA A 685 -5.27 19.60 11.93
CA ALA A 685 -4.26 20.54 11.43
C ALA A 685 -4.47 20.90 9.95
N GLY A 686 -5.34 20.19 9.23
CA GLY A 686 -5.84 20.62 7.93
C GLY A 686 -5.00 20.28 6.70
N LEU A 687 -3.81 19.68 6.79
CA LEU A 687 -2.92 19.51 5.63
C LEU A 687 -3.59 18.76 4.48
N ARG A 688 -3.73 19.38 3.30
CA ARG A 688 -4.26 18.73 2.08
C ARG A 688 -3.11 18.48 1.09
N PRO A 689 -2.83 17.22 0.71
CA PRO A 689 -1.85 16.93 -0.34
C PRO A 689 -2.24 17.54 -1.71
N ARG A 690 -1.26 17.98 -2.51
CA ARG A 690 -1.47 18.68 -3.80
C ARG A 690 -0.54 18.21 -4.91
N ASN A 691 -0.89 18.52 -6.16
CA ASN A 691 -0.06 18.25 -7.36
C ASN A 691 0.88 19.41 -7.73
N ASP A 692 0.67 20.61 -7.20
CA ASP A 692 1.54 21.77 -7.39
C ASP A 692 2.45 22.00 -6.17
N ASN A 693 3.24 23.07 -6.16
CA ASN A 693 4.17 23.40 -5.08
C ASN A 693 3.51 24.11 -3.87
N LYS A 694 2.21 24.44 -3.92
CA LYS A 694 1.53 25.18 -2.85
C LYS A 694 1.31 24.29 -1.63
N VAL A 695 1.15 24.92 -0.47
CA VAL A 695 0.71 24.25 0.77
C VAL A 695 -0.72 24.68 1.06
N GLU A 696 -1.62 23.71 1.15
CA GLU A 696 -3.02 23.94 1.50
C GLU A 696 -3.33 23.29 2.84
N LEU A 697 -3.96 24.07 3.70
CA LEU A 697 -4.53 23.63 4.95
C LEU A 697 -6.04 23.91 4.96
N SER A 698 -6.85 22.92 5.25
CA SER A 698 -8.30 23.03 5.42
C SER A 698 -8.70 22.34 6.74
N PRO A 699 -8.52 23.02 7.88
CA PRO A 699 -8.75 22.42 9.19
C PRO A 699 -10.25 22.19 9.47
N ILE A 700 -10.55 21.11 10.19
CA ILE A 700 -11.83 20.86 10.85
C ILE A 700 -11.69 21.38 12.27
N ASN A 701 -12.27 22.54 12.55
CA ASN A 701 -12.15 23.18 13.86
C ASN A 701 -12.99 22.43 14.91
N ILE A 702 -12.31 21.57 15.69
CA ILE A 702 -12.89 20.80 16.81
C ILE A 702 -12.82 21.56 18.16
N GLY A 703 -12.44 22.84 18.15
CA GLY A 703 -12.33 23.66 19.36
C GLY A 703 -11.19 23.24 20.29
N TRP A 704 -10.11 22.67 19.75
CA TRP A 704 -8.85 22.59 20.49
C TRP A 704 -8.17 23.96 20.45
N THR A 705 -7.73 24.43 21.60
CA THR A 705 -7.04 25.72 21.72
C THR A 705 -5.62 25.68 21.16
N HIS A 706 -5.06 24.49 20.95
CA HIS A 706 -3.72 24.34 20.41
C HIS A 706 -3.46 22.96 19.82
N PHE A 707 -2.52 22.92 18.89
CA PHE A 707 -1.81 21.74 18.45
C PHE A 707 -0.52 22.13 17.73
N ALA A 708 0.41 21.20 17.61
CA ALA A 708 1.58 21.33 16.76
C ALA A 708 1.87 20.02 16.02
N ILE A 709 1.94 20.10 14.70
CA ILE A 709 2.48 19.03 13.83
C ILE A 709 3.83 19.52 13.36
N ASN A 710 4.90 18.90 13.84
CA ASN A 710 6.25 19.39 13.64
C ASN A 710 7.05 18.41 12.78
N ASN A 711 7.76 18.96 11.79
CA ASN A 711 8.78 18.26 11.02
C ASN A 711 8.26 17.08 10.16
N LEU A 712 7.13 17.27 9.49
CA LEU A 712 6.69 16.38 8.41
C LEU A 712 7.68 16.48 7.24
N ARG A 713 8.04 15.36 6.62
CA ARG A 713 8.79 15.39 5.36
C ARG A 713 7.83 15.68 4.21
N TYR A 714 7.95 16.84 3.60
CA TYR A 714 7.08 17.32 2.52
C TYR A 714 7.94 17.81 1.37
N ARG A 715 8.04 17.00 0.31
CA ARG A 715 8.76 17.31 -0.95
C ARG A 715 10.17 17.85 -0.71
N ASN A 716 10.97 17.04 -0.02
CA ASN A 716 12.32 17.35 0.45
C ASN A 716 12.49 18.53 1.42
N SER A 717 11.40 19.15 1.87
CA SER A 717 11.40 20.15 2.94
C SER A 717 10.79 19.58 4.23
N ASP A 718 11.07 20.24 5.34
CA ASP A 718 10.45 19.95 6.63
C ASP A 718 9.28 20.92 6.87
N LEU A 719 8.05 20.42 6.88
CA LEU A 719 6.82 21.19 7.09
C LEU A 719 6.37 21.06 8.55
N SER A 720 6.10 22.20 9.19
CA SER A 720 5.43 22.24 10.49
C SER A 720 4.19 23.13 10.43
N ILE A 721 3.14 22.73 11.15
CA ILE A 721 1.86 23.42 11.27
C ILE A 721 1.57 23.60 12.75
N VAL A 722 1.34 24.83 13.20
CA VAL A 722 1.08 25.14 14.61
C VAL A 722 -0.16 25.99 14.75
N TRP A 723 -1.02 25.63 15.70
CA TRP A 723 -2.14 26.45 16.15
C TRP A 723 -1.96 26.73 17.64
N ASP A 724 -2.00 27.99 18.03
CA ASP A 724 -2.12 28.44 19.42
C ASP A 724 -3.14 29.58 19.45
N ASP A 725 -4.31 29.32 20.05
CA ASP A 725 -5.48 30.18 19.95
C ASP A 725 -5.22 31.56 20.59
N PRO A 726 -5.17 32.66 19.81
CA PRO A 726 -4.98 33.98 20.38
C PRO A 726 -6.15 34.43 21.27
N ALA A 727 -7.33 33.83 21.13
CA ALA A 727 -8.54 34.25 21.85
C ALA A 727 -8.55 33.82 23.33
N ASP A 728 -7.75 32.82 23.72
CA ASP A 728 -7.73 32.34 25.10
C ASP A 728 -6.66 33.03 25.98
N GLY A 729 -5.78 33.84 25.38
CA GLY A 729 -4.75 34.61 26.08
C GLY A 729 -3.61 33.76 26.66
N VAL A 730 -3.48 32.48 26.31
CA VAL A 730 -2.45 31.57 26.82
C VAL A 730 -1.42 31.27 25.73
N THR A 731 -0.15 31.61 25.96
CA THR A 731 0.96 31.20 25.09
C THR A 731 1.43 29.80 25.48
N ARG A 732 1.27 28.83 24.58
CA ARG A 732 1.65 27.42 24.82
C ARG A 732 2.95 27.01 24.19
N TYR A 733 3.33 27.68 23.11
CA TYR A 733 4.57 27.43 22.39
C TYR A 733 5.46 28.68 22.45
N PRO A 734 6.25 28.87 23.52
CA PRO A 734 7.16 30.01 23.63
C PRO A 734 8.07 30.16 22.40
N GLY A 735 8.13 31.38 21.84
CA GLY A 735 8.89 31.67 20.61
C GLY A 735 8.14 31.38 19.30
N ILE A 736 6.94 30.81 19.37
CA ILE A 736 6.01 30.65 18.24
C ILE A 736 4.90 31.71 18.38
N PRO A 737 4.51 32.42 17.31
CA PRO A 737 3.39 33.35 17.38
C PRO A 737 2.07 32.60 17.64
N GLN A 738 1.18 33.22 18.43
CA GLN A 738 -0.22 32.79 18.45
C GLN A 738 -0.86 32.97 17.07
N GLY A 739 -1.86 32.13 16.79
CA GLY A 739 -2.48 31.98 15.49
C GLY A 739 -2.10 30.66 14.80
N TYR A 740 -2.59 30.52 13.57
CA TYR A 740 -2.42 29.34 12.73
C TYR A 740 -1.25 29.56 11.77
N SER A 741 -0.14 28.88 12.03
CA SER A 741 1.15 29.15 11.41
C SER A 741 1.71 27.98 10.62
N ILE A 742 2.33 28.29 9.49
CA ILE A 742 3.08 27.36 8.63
C ILE A 742 4.58 27.65 8.79
N PHE A 743 5.38 26.60 8.92
CA PHE A 743 6.83 26.67 8.90
C PHE A 743 7.41 25.73 7.85
N ILE A 744 8.44 26.19 7.14
CA ILE A 744 9.24 25.41 6.21
C ILE A 744 10.69 25.44 6.68
N ASN A 745 11.28 24.26 6.90
CA ASN A 745 12.63 24.07 7.41
C ASN A 745 12.89 24.86 8.70
N GLY A 746 11.90 24.86 9.61
CA GLY A 746 11.94 25.58 10.89
C GLY A 746 11.65 27.08 10.82
N ASN A 747 11.56 27.67 9.63
CA ASN A 747 11.31 29.10 9.45
C ASN A 747 9.82 29.37 9.23
N ARG A 748 9.27 30.38 9.91
CA ARG A 748 7.87 30.80 9.74
C ARG A 748 7.67 31.35 8.34
N VAL A 749 6.64 30.88 7.63
CA VAL A 749 6.31 31.34 6.27
C VAL A 749 4.93 31.98 6.16
N ALA A 750 4.00 31.62 7.03
CA ALA A 750 2.67 32.23 7.09
C ALA A 750 2.10 32.13 8.51
N THR A 751 1.28 33.12 8.91
CA THR A 751 0.43 33.09 10.11
C THR A 751 -0.91 33.74 9.79
N VAL A 752 -2.00 33.06 10.16
CA VAL A 752 -3.37 33.57 10.11
C VAL A 752 -3.93 33.59 11.53
N ASN A 753 -4.62 34.64 11.95
CA ASN A 753 -5.06 34.81 13.34
C ASN A 753 -6.21 33.88 13.78
N SER A 754 -6.75 33.09 12.86
CA SER A 754 -7.87 32.17 13.11
C SER A 754 -7.64 30.82 12.44
N LEU A 755 -8.23 29.78 12.99
CA LEU A 755 -8.19 28.43 12.44
C LEU A 755 -9.24 28.28 11.32
N VAL A 756 -8.83 28.61 10.09
CA VAL A 756 -9.66 28.62 8.87
C VAL A 756 -8.89 27.98 7.69
N PRO A 757 -9.53 27.69 6.55
CA PRO A 757 -8.81 27.25 5.35
C PRO A 757 -7.78 28.28 4.86
N VAL A 758 -6.59 27.81 4.50
CA VAL A 758 -5.41 28.59 4.11
C VAL A 758 -4.72 27.89 2.93
N THR A 759 -4.46 28.61 1.85
CA THR A 759 -3.49 28.17 0.81
C THR A 759 -2.35 29.16 0.75
N TRP A 760 -1.13 28.71 0.98
CA TRP A 760 0.09 29.50 0.85
C TRP A 760 0.84 29.14 -0.42
N ASP A 761 1.16 30.16 -1.22
CA ASP A 761 1.96 30.05 -2.43
C ASP A 761 3.43 30.35 -2.12
N PRO A 762 4.34 29.36 -2.16
CA PRO A 762 5.74 29.58 -1.82
C PRO A 762 6.45 30.56 -2.76
N ALA A 763 6.05 30.64 -4.03
CA ALA A 763 6.74 31.47 -5.01
C ALA A 763 6.52 32.97 -4.76
N THR A 764 5.33 33.34 -4.29
CA THR A 764 4.94 34.74 -4.09
C THR A 764 4.80 35.13 -2.62
N GLY A 765 4.68 34.16 -1.72
CA GLY A 765 4.29 34.37 -0.33
C GLY A 765 2.80 34.62 -0.14
N ALA A 766 2.01 34.70 -1.22
CA ALA A 766 0.59 35.01 -1.12
C ALA A 766 -0.16 33.95 -0.32
N VAL A 767 -1.12 34.41 0.50
CA VAL A 767 -1.99 33.55 1.29
C VAL A 767 -3.44 33.79 0.89
N THR A 768 -4.12 32.74 0.40
CA THR A 768 -5.55 32.73 0.14
C THR A 768 -6.28 32.17 1.34
N THR A 769 -7.12 32.98 1.98
CA THR A 769 -7.90 32.60 3.17
C THR A 769 -9.06 33.57 3.41
N SER A 770 -10.05 33.17 4.21
CA SER A 770 -11.07 34.07 4.78
C SER A 770 -10.64 34.74 6.09
N GLY A 771 -9.54 34.29 6.70
CA GLY A 771 -9.01 34.84 7.94
C GLY A 771 -8.14 36.07 7.75
N THR A 772 -7.73 36.70 8.85
CA THR A 772 -6.76 37.81 8.81
C THR A 772 -5.33 37.25 8.77
N VAL A 773 -4.61 37.53 7.68
CA VAL A 773 -3.20 37.16 7.52
C VAL A 773 -2.32 38.11 8.32
N ALA A 774 -1.65 37.62 9.36
CA ALA A 774 -0.76 38.40 10.22
C ALA A 774 0.70 38.39 9.77
N PHE A 775 1.11 37.33 9.05
CA PHE A 775 2.45 37.21 8.50
C PHE A 775 2.41 36.35 7.24
N ASN A 776 3.20 36.70 6.24
CA ASN A 776 3.52 35.81 5.13
C ASN A 776 4.85 36.22 4.47
N THR A 777 5.53 35.25 3.86
CA THR A 777 6.72 35.50 3.04
C THR A 777 6.86 34.45 1.94
N ALA A 778 7.50 34.82 0.84
CA ALA A 778 7.91 33.88 -0.19
C ALA A 778 9.08 33.01 0.28
N VAL A 779 9.16 31.80 -0.26
CA VAL A 779 10.28 30.86 -0.07
C VAL A 779 10.60 30.21 -1.42
N SER A 780 11.83 30.42 -1.90
CA SER A 780 12.34 29.73 -3.08
C SER A 780 12.63 28.26 -2.77
N GLY A 781 12.36 27.37 -3.73
CA GLY A 781 12.85 26.00 -3.69
C GLY A 781 11.89 24.95 -3.11
N LEU A 782 10.69 25.32 -2.67
CA LEU A 782 9.66 24.31 -2.41
C LEU A 782 9.17 23.72 -3.74
N GLN A 783 9.37 22.42 -3.91
CA GLN A 783 9.18 21.71 -5.18
C GLN A 783 7.72 21.27 -5.36
N ALA A 784 7.27 21.18 -6.61
CA ALA A 784 6.11 20.33 -6.94
C ALA A 784 6.51 18.85 -6.82
N PRO A 785 5.57 17.90 -6.58
CA PRO A 785 5.89 16.49 -6.40
C PRO A 785 6.78 15.87 -7.49
N ASN A 786 6.53 16.20 -8.76
CA ASN A 786 7.28 15.68 -9.92
C ASN A 786 8.67 16.30 -10.12
N GLN A 787 9.00 17.34 -9.35
CA GLN A 787 10.31 17.98 -9.34
C GLN A 787 11.20 17.45 -8.21
N VAL A 788 10.65 16.64 -7.30
CA VAL A 788 11.41 16.07 -6.19
C VAL A 788 12.36 15.00 -6.72
N VAL A 789 13.62 15.09 -6.28
CA VAL A 789 14.64 14.07 -6.55
C VAL A 789 14.84 13.24 -5.29
N GLN A 790 14.61 11.94 -5.41
CA GLN A 790 14.87 10.97 -4.36
C GLN A 790 16.19 10.23 -4.63
N SER A 791 17.06 10.13 -3.63
CA SER A 791 18.39 9.51 -3.77
C SER A 791 18.80 8.64 -2.59
N GLU A 792 17.92 8.44 -1.61
CA GLU A 792 18.21 7.58 -0.47
C GLU A 792 18.49 6.14 -0.91
N SER A 793 19.50 5.51 -0.31
CA SER A 793 20.04 4.23 -0.78
C SER A 793 18.99 3.11 -0.75
N ARG A 794 18.24 3.02 0.34
CA ARG A 794 17.15 2.03 0.50
C ARG A 794 16.01 2.28 -0.46
N LEU A 795 15.64 3.54 -0.70
CA LEU A 795 14.60 3.88 -1.67
C LEU A 795 15.05 3.53 -3.10
N THR A 796 16.31 3.83 -3.43
CA THR A 796 16.92 3.50 -4.72
C THR A 796 16.91 1.99 -4.97
N ASP A 797 17.23 1.19 -3.96
CA ASP A 797 17.19 -0.27 -4.03
C ASP A 797 15.77 -0.81 -4.31
N ILE A 798 14.76 -0.39 -3.54
CA ILE A 798 13.38 -0.87 -3.75
C ILE A 798 12.81 -0.38 -5.09
N MET A 799 13.17 0.81 -5.55
CA MET A 799 12.75 1.32 -6.85
C MET A 799 13.44 0.58 -8.00
N ALA A 800 14.73 0.24 -7.85
CA ALA A 800 15.44 -0.57 -8.84
C ALA A 800 14.80 -1.97 -8.98
N LYS A 801 14.41 -2.60 -7.86
CA LYS A 801 13.61 -3.82 -7.82
C LYS A 801 12.22 -3.66 -8.44
N ALA A 802 11.70 -2.44 -8.50
CA ALA A 802 10.48 -2.08 -9.20
C ALA A 802 10.65 -1.54 -10.62
N GLY A 803 11.83 -1.75 -11.22
CA GLY A 803 12.05 -1.39 -12.62
C GLY A 803 12.43 0.06 -12.83
N VAL A 804 12.63 0.84 -11.76
CA VAL A 804 12.88 2.28 -11.81
C VAL A 804 14.32 2.59 -11.41
N ASP A 805 15.06 3.28 -12.28
CA ASP A 805 16.36 3.85 -11.93
C ASP A 805 16.19 5.25 -11.34
N LEU A 806 16.52 5.44 -10.06
CA LEU A 806 16.56 6.77 -9.47
C LEU A 806 17.88 7.50 -9.72
N THR A 807 18.92 6.81 -10.19
CA THR A 807 20.28 7.35 -10.35
C THR A 807 20.52 7.99 -11.71
N ALA A 808 19.69 7.68 -12.70
CA ALA A 808 19.81 8.23 -14.05
C ALA A 808 18.47 8.16 -14.79
N ASN A 809 18.26 9.10 -15.71
CA ASN A 809 17.19 9.05 -16.69
C ASN A 809 17.71 8.36 -17.96
N LEU A 810 17.36 7.08 -18.14
CA LEU A 810 17.88 6.24 -19.22
C LEU A 810 16.75 5.72 -20.10
N THR A 811 16.99 5.70 -21.42
CA THR A 811 16.05 5.13 -22.39
C THR A 811 16.24 3.62 -22.47
N ASN A 812 15.19 2.85 -22.17
CA ASN A 812 15.22 1.39 -22.29
C ASN A 812 15.21 0.98 -23.76
N LEU A 813 16.33 0.43 -24.24
CA LEU A 813 16.50 -0.04 -25.61
C LEU A 813 15.67 -1.29 -25.93
N ALA A 814 15.23 -2.04 -24.92
CA ALA A 814 14.39 -3.23 -25.11
C ALA A 814 12.93 -2.88 -25.47
N THR A 815 12.47 -1.68 -25.12
CA THR A 815 11.10 -1.24 -25.40
C THR A 815 10.80 -1.24 -26.89
N GLY A 816 9.73 -1.93 -27.30
CA GLY A 816 9.30 -2.05 -28.70
C GLY A 816 10.16 -2.95 -29.57
N SER A 817 11.15 -3.64 -29.01
CA SER A 817 12.00 -4.58 -29.75
C SER A 817 11.31 -5.92 -30.03
N THR A 818 11.74 -6.63 -31.07
CA THR A 818 11.28 -8.00 -31.34
C THR A 818 11.96 -8.97 -30.38
N VAL A 819 11.21 -9.90 -29.80
CA VAL A 819 11.72 -10.84 -28.78
C VAL A 819 11.48 -12.29 -29.16
N SER A 820 12.44 -13.15 -28.81
CA SER A 820 12.36 -14.61 -29.04
C SER A 820 13.07 -15.37 -27.92
N ALA A 821 12.84 -16.68 -27.82
CA ALA A 821 13.46 -17.51 -26.79
C ALA A 821 13.74 -18.92 -27.30
N SER A 822 14.62 -19.66 -26.60
CA SER A 822 14.87 -21.09 -26.86
C SER A 822 13.64 -21.96 -26.66
N TYR A 823 12.80 -21.55 -25.72
CA TYR A 823 11.58 -22.24 -25.30
C TYR A 823 10.65 -21.23 -24.61
N SER A 824 9.34 -21.43 -24.75
CA SER A 824 8.31 -20.71 -24.00
C SER A 824 7.29 -21.70 -23.48
N GLY A 825 7.13 -21.75 -22.16
CA GLY A 825 6.08 -22.52 -21.51
C GLY A 825 4.71 -21.92 -21.79
N SER A 826 3.66 -22.73 -21.61
CA SER A 826 2.27 -22.29 -21.76
C SER A 826 1.99 -21.09 -20.85
N GLY A 827 1.36 -20.04 -21.40
CA GLY A 827 1.04 -18.81 -20.66
C GLY A 827 2.23 -17.89 -20.32
N ALA A 828 3.45 -18.22 -20.75
CA ALA A 828 4.67 -17.48 -20.43
C ALA A 828 5.40 -17.00 -21.70
N GLY A 829 4.65 -16.31 -22.57
CA GLY A 829 5.12 -15.81 -23.87
C GLY A 829 6.23 -14.76 -23.75
N THR A 830 6.97 -14.56 -24.83
CA THR A 830 8.16 -13.71 -24.82
C THR A 830 7.87 -12.23 -24.57
N GLY A 831 6.71 -11.73 -25.01
CA GLY A 831 6.34 -10.31 -24.87
C GLY A 831 6.22 -9.82 -23.42
N GLY A 832 5.95 -10.72 -22.47
CA GLY A 832 5.78 -10.35 -21.07
C GLY A 832 7.04 -9.86 -20.35
N ALA A 833 8.23 -10.04 -20.94
CA ALA A 833 9.50 -9.61 -20.34
C ALA A 833 10.04 -8.29 -20.89
N VAL A 834 9.28 -7.57 -21.73
CA VAL A 834 9.68 -6.27 -22.30
C VAL A 834 8.54 -5.25 -22.26
N ASP A 835 7.63 -5.40 -21.30
CA ASP A 835 6.47 -4.52 -21.14
C ASP A 835 6.80 -3.24 -20.33
N GLY A 836 8.01 -3.18 -19.78
CA GLY A 836 8.54 -2.04 -19.04
C GLY A 836 8.39 -2.16 -17.53
N PHE A 837 7.72 -3.18 -17.00
CA PHE A 837 7.42 -3.31 -15.58
C PHE A 837 7.73 -4.72 -15.06
N PRO A 838 8.54 -4.89 -14.00
CA PRO A 838 8.83 -6.22 -13.45
C PRO A 838 7.68 -6.73 -12.56
N ILE A 839 6.45 -6.60 -13.02
CA ILE A 839 5.25 -7.16 -12.37
C ILE A 839 5.32 -8.68 -12.49
N ASN A 840 4.67 -9.39 -11.57
CA ASN A 840 4.73 -10.86 -11.55
C ASN A 840 4.25 -11.51 -12.86
N GLU A 841 3.29 -10.89 -13.52
CA GLU A 841 2.67 -11.30 -14.79
C GLU A 841 2.24 -10.03 -15.58
N PRO A 842 2.28 -10.09 -16.93
CA PRO A 842 2.80 -11.18 -17.76
C PRO A 842 4.33 -11.34 -17.62
N PHE A 843 4.88 -12.50 -17.99
CA PHE A 843 6.33 -12.77 -17.94
C PHE A 843 6.73 -13.81 -18.98
N TRP A 844 8.03 -13.91 -19.33
CA TRP A 844 8.57 -15.03 -20.10
C TRP A 844 9.05 -16.15 -19.18
N GLY A 845 8.80 -17.41 -19.53
CA GLY A 845 9.24 -18.56 -18.73
C GLY A 845 9.54 -19.81 -19.54
N ALA A 846 10.60 -20.52 -19.18
CA ALA A 846 11.01 -21.78 -19.78
C ALA A 846 10.39 -23.03 -19.11
N GLY A 847 9.22 -22.88 -18.45
CA GLY A 847 8.55 -23.98 -17.75
C GLY A 847 8.19 -25.13 -18.71
N GLY A 848 8.72 -26.33 -18.44
CA GLY A 848 8.56 -27.50 -19.33
C GLY A 848 9.69 -27.70 -20.35
N SER A 849 10.67 -26.78 -20.43
CA SER A 849 11.83 -26.93 -21.31
C SER A 849 12.64 -28.19 -20.96
N PRO A 850 13.08 -29.01 -21.94
CA PRO A 850 14.02 -30.10 -21.69
C PRO A 850 15.46 -29.60 -21.51
N ASN A 851 15.73 -28.32 -21.76
CA ASN A 851 17.09 -27.80 -21.85
C ASN A 851 17.72 -27.59 -20.46
N ALA A 852 19.02 -27.84 -20.37
CA ALA A 852 19.83 -27.45 -19.21
C ALA A 852 20.05 -25.91 -19.17
N GLN A 853 20.11 -25.29 -20.35
CA GLN A 853 20.21 -23.84 -20.51
C GLN A 853 19.10 -23.34 -21.44
N ASP A 854 18.49 -22.22 -21.08
CA ASP A 854 17.52 -21.53 -21.93
C ASP A 854 17.98 -20.10 -22.17
N TRP A 855 17.60 -19.54 -23.33
CA TRP A 855 17.93 -18.16 -23.67
C TRP A 855 16.70 -17.33 -24.00
N TYR A 856 16.78 -16.05 -23.66
CA TYR A 856 15.82 -15.00 -24.03
C TYR A 856 16.53 -13.89 -24.79
N GLU A 857 16.03 -13.55 -25.97
CA GLU A 857 16.65 -12.64 -26.92
C GLU A 857 15.81 -11.38 -27.17
N VAL A 858 16.50 -10.25 -27.23
CA VAL A 858 16.00 -8.96 -27.72
C VAL A 858 16.71 -8.61 -29.03
N ASN A 859 15.92 -8.38 -30.08
CA ASN A 859 16.37 -7.92 -31.38
C ASN A 859 15.90 -6.48 -31.62
N PHE A 860 16.84 -5.55 -31.65
CA PHE A 860 16.58 -4.11 -31.84
C PHE A 860 16.24 -3.74 -33.29
N GLY A 861 16.33 -4.69 -34.23
CA GLY A 861 16.15 -4.46 -35.67
C GLY A 861 17.33 -3.73 -36.34
N THR A 862 18.05 -2.88 -35.60
CA THR A 862 19.25 -2.16 -36.03
C THR A 862 20.33 -2.21 -34.95
N ALA A 863 21.60 -2.04 -35.31
CA ALA A 863 22.68 -2.03 -34.31
C ALA A 863 22.49 -0.87 -33.32
N ARG A 864 22.53 -1.19 -32.02
CA ARG A 864 22.47 -0.23 -30.91
C ARG A 864 23.70 -0.37 -30.04
N THR A 865 24.19 0.75 -29.51
CA THR A 865 25.22 0.75 -28.49
C THR A 865 24.58 0.48 -27.13
N LEU A 866 25.13 -0.46 -26.35
CA LEU A 866 24.68 -0.78 -25.00
C LEU A 866 25.86 -1.12 -24.10
N ASN A 867 25.70 -0.89 -22.79
CA ASN A 867 26.71 -1.18 -21.77
C ASN A 867 26.12 -1.65 -20.43
N GLU A 868 24.79 -1.74 -20.34
CA GLU A 868 24.08 -2.15 -19.14
C GLU A 868 22.86 -3.00 -19.50
N VAL A 869 22.66 -4.10 -18.76
CA VAL A 869 21.46 -4.94 -18.82
C VAL A 869 20.95 -5.17 -17.41
N ARG A 870 19.66 -4.97 -17.20
CA ARG A 870 18.94 -5.33 -15.98
C ARG A 870 18.01 -6.48 -16.27
N VAL A 871 18.13 -7.57 -15.53
CA VAL A 871 17.30 -8.77 -15.69
C VAL A 871 16.54 -9.02 -14.39
N TYR A 872 15.24 -9.24 -14.51
CA TYR A 872 14.35 -9.49 -13.39
C TYR A 872 13.89 -10.95 -13.43
N PHE A 873 14.51 -11.82 -12.62
CA PHE A 873 14.19 -13.26 -12.64
C PHE A 873 12.91 -13.58 -11.84
N LYS A 874 12.05 -14.43 -12.42
CA LYS A 874 10.84 -14.92 -11.77
C LYS A 874 11.17 -15.91 -10.65
N ASP A 875 10.50 -15.75 -9.52
CA ASP A 875 10.40 -16.74 -8.46
C ASP A 875 8.92 -17.04 -8.21
N SER A 876 8.56 -18.32 -8.22
CA SER A 876 7.18 -18.75 -7.98
C SER A 876 6.92 -19.22 -6.55
N ARG A 877 7.83 -18.95 -5.61
CA ARG A 877 7.57 -19.23 -4.20
C ARG A 877 6.48 -18.31 -3.65
N PRO A 878 5.61 -18.86 -2.80
CA PRO A 878 5.50 -20.27 -2.39
C PRO A 878 4.60 -21.13 -3.31
N GLN A 879 3.89 -20.53 -4.26
CA GLN A 879 2.84 -21.17 -5.06
C GLN A 879 3.33 -22.35 -5.91
N SER A 880 4.59 -22.35 -6.33
CA SER A 880 5.16 -23.40 -7.19
C SER A 880 6.68 -23.48 -7.13
N ALA A 881 7.23 -24.66 -7.45
CA ALA A 881 8.65 -24.89 -7.66
C ALA A 881 9.14 -24.59 -9.10
N THR A 882 8.22 -24.28 -10.03
CA THR A 882 8.53 -24.20 -11.47
C THR A 882 9.64 -23.20 -11.80
N TYR A 883 9.55 -21.98 -11.27
CA TYR A 883 10.48 -20.90 -11.60
C TYR A 883 11.35 -20.49 -10.41
N ARG A 884 12.66 -20.41 -10.63
CA ARG A 884 13.67 -19.94 -9.68
C ARG A 884 14.71 -19.10 -10.44
N ALA A 885 15.48 -18.31 -9.69
CA ALA A 885 16.68 -17.69 -10.23
C ALA A 885 17.63 -18.77 -10.80
N PRO A 886 18.29 -18.51 -11.95
CA PRO A 886 19.19 -19.49 -12.55
C PRO A 886 20.44 -19.69 -11.69
N SER A 887 21.12 -20.83 -11.86
CA SER A 887 22.39 -21.09 -11.17
C SER A 887 23.53 -20.19 -11.69
N SER A 888 23.45 -19.80 -12.96
CA SER A 888 24.34 -18.84 -13.62
C SER A 888 23.65 -18.28 -14.87
N TYR A 889 24.08 -17.12 -15.35
CA TYR A 889 23.64 -16.58 -16.64
C TYR A 889 24.75 -15.76 -17.30
N GLN A 890 24.67 -15.51 -18.61
CA GLN A 890 25.56 -14.64 -19.36
C GLN A 890 24.78 -13.73 -20.29
N ILE A 891 25.22 -12.49 -20.45
CA ILE A 891 24.77 -11.62 -21.53
C ILE A 891 25.62 -11.90 -22.77
N GLN A 892 24.96 -12.16 -23.89
CA GLN A 892 25.58 -12.43 -25.18
C GLN A 892 25.07 -11.46 -26.23
N TYR A 893 25.89 -11.16 -27.23
CA TYR A 893 25.49 -10.42 -28.42
C TYR A 893 25.78 -11.25 -29.67
N LEU A 894 25.02 -11.01 -30.73
CA LEU A 894 25.27 -11.65 -32.02
C LEU A 894 26.38 -10.90 -32.76
N ASN A 895 27.49 -11.58 -33.02
CA ASN A 895 28.61 -11.08 -33.82
C ASN A 895 28.66 -11.86 -35.14
N GLY A 896 28.28 -11.22 -36.25
CA GLY A 896 28.02 -11.92 -37.51
C GLY A 896 26.90 -12.95 -37.34
N SER A 897 27.23 -14.23 -37.44
CA SER A 897 26.31 -15.36 -37.21
C SER A 897 26.53 -16.08 -35.88
N THR A 898 27.49 -15.64 -35.06
CA THR A 898 27.90 -16.34 -33.83
C THR A 898 27.50 -15.57 -32.58
N TRP A 899 26.88 -16.26 -31.62
CA TRP A 899 26.62 -15.71 -30.29
C TRP A 899 27.89 -15.67 -29.46
N THR A 900 28.27 -14.46 -29.02
CA THR A 900 29.50 -14.22 -28.26
C THR A 900 29.17 -13.66 -26.89
N ASN A 901 29.81 -14.16 -25.84
CA ASN A 901 29.72 -13.56 -24.50
C ASN A 901 30.27 -12.13 -24.54
N ILE A 902 29.54 -11.19 -23.96
CA ILE A 902 30.10 -9.85 -23.73
C ILE A 902 31.26 -9.97 -22.75
N ALA A 903 32.41 -9.40 -23.09
CA ALA A 903 33.59 -9.43 -22.24
C ALA A 903 33.42 -8.54 -20.99
N SER A 904 34.12 -8.88 -19.90
CA SER A 904 34.22 -8.03 -18.70
C SER A 904 32.87 -7.65 -18.06
N GLN A 905 31.91 -8.58 -18.04
CA GLN A 905 30.63 -8.40 -17.36
C GLN A 905 30.82 -8.33 -15.83
N VAL A 906 30.32 -7.28 -15.20
CA VAL A 906 30.22 -7.13 -13.74
C VAL A 906 28.76 -7.29 -13.34
N LYS A 907 28.48 -8.28 -12.48
CA LYS A 907 27.12 -8.63 -12.04
C LYS A 907 26.91 -8.21 -10.59
N THR A 908 25.78 -7.56 -10.33
CA THR A 908 25.32 -7.20 -8.99
C THR A 908 23.88 -7.68 -8.80
N PRO A 909 23.62 -8.64 -7.91
CA PRO A 909 24.59 -9.41 -7.12
C PRO A 909 25.49 -10.32 -7.99
N ALA A 910 26.61 -10.78 -7.41
CA ALA A 910 27.57 -11.64 -8.12
C ALA A 910 26.98 -13.02 -8.45
N ALA A 911 26.27 -13.62 -7.50
CA ALA A 911 25.43 -14.80 -7.72
C ALA A 911 24.03 -14.36 -8.17
N PRO A 912 23.42 -15.02 -9.18
CA PRO A 912 22.08 -14.66 -9.62
C PRO A 912 21.08 -14.75 -8.47
N ARG A 913 20.19 -13.77 -8.37
CA ARG A 913 19.14 -13.73 -7.34
C ARG A 913 17.78 -13.58 -8.00
N ALA A 914 16.73 -13.96 -7.27
CA ALA A 914 15.37 -13.71 -7.73
C ALA A 914 15.08 -12.20 -7.80
N ASN A 915 14.22 -11.82 -8.74
CA ASN A 915 13.96 -10.45 -9.17
C ASN A 915 15.23 -9.75 -9.72
N TYR A 916 15.61 -8.59 -9.18
CA TYR A 916 16.55 -7.66 -9.80
C TYR A 916 18.02 -8.13 -9.84
N ASN A 917 18.61 -8.10 -11.04
CA ASN A 917 20.04 -8.31 -11.28
C ASN A 917 20.56 -7.27 -12.29
N LEU A 918 21.63 -6.58 -11.93
CA LEU A 918 22.31 -5.59 -12.77
C LEU A 918 23.58 -6.20 -13.39
N VAL A 919 23.76 -6.03 -14.69
CA VAL A 919 24.98 -6.36 -15.42
C VAL A 919 25.50 -5.11 -16.11
N THR A 920 26.78 -4.77 -15.87
CA THR A 920 27.48 -3.69 -16.57
C THR A 920 28.71 -4.23 -17.29
N PHE A 921 29.10 -3.60 -18.39
CA PHE A 921 30.23 -4.04 -19.23
C PHE A 921 30.73 -2.89 -20.13
N PRO A 922 31.92 -2.98 -20.75
CA PRO A 922 32.36 -2.02 -21.76
C PRO A 922 31.36 -1.95 -22.93
N ALA A 923 31.09 -0.75 -23.45
CA ALA A 923 30.07 -0.56 -24.47
C ALA A 923 30.31 -1.44 -25.71
N VAL A 924 29.25 -2.11 -26.18
CA VAL A 924 29.24 -2.91 -27.41
C VAL A 924 28.17 -2.39 -28.36
N SER A 925 28.40 -2.52 -29.66
CA SER A 925 27.38 -2.27 -30.69
C SER A 925 26.83 -3.59 -31.20
N ALA A 926 25.53 -3.82 -31.04
CA ALA A 926 24.89 -5.06 -31.44
C ALA A 926 23.44 -4.83 -31.89
N GLN A 927 22.98 -5.62 -32.86
CA GLN A 927 21.59 -5.65 -33.29
C GLN A 927 20.74 -6.60 -32.42
N ARG A 928 21.37 -7.65 -31.89
CA ARG A 928 20.70 -8.72 -31.14
C ARG A 928 21.51 -9.05 -29.89
N VAL A 929 20.81 -9.14 -28.76
CA VAL A 929 21.37 -9.42 -27.44
C VAL A 929 20.50 -10.49 -26.78
N ARG A 930 21.11 -11.41 -26.03
CA ARG A 930 20.35 -12.42 -25.27
C ARG A 930 20.93 -12.66 -23.88
N VAL A 931 20.05 -13.07 -22.97
CA VAL A 931 20.40 -13.69 -21.69
C VAL A 931 20.44 -15.20 -21.93
N LEU A 932 21.59 -15.84 -21.73
CA LEU A 932 21.71 -17.30 -21.68
C LEU A 932 21.78 -17.73 -20.22
N ALA A 933 20.77 -18.46 -19.73
CA ALA A 933 20.64 -18.84 -18.33
C ALA A 933 20.77 -20.36 -18.15
N THR A 934 21.58 -20.77 -17.18
CA THR A 934 21.66 -22.16 -16.72
C THR A 934 20.60 -22.39 -15.66
N ASN A 935 19.64 -23.26 -15.98
CA ASN A 935 18.51 -23.54 -15.08
C ASN A 935 19.01 -24.06 -13.72
N ALA A 936 18.33 -23.68 -12.64
CA ALA A 936 18.59 -24.23 -11.31
C ALA A 936 18.12 -25.69 -11.25
N SER A 937 18.73 -26.51 -10.38
CA SER A 937 18.32 -27.90 -10.22
C SER A 937 16.84 -28.01 -9.84
N GLY A 938 16.07 -28.79 -10.61
CA GLY A 938 14.64 -28.99 -10.37
C GLY A 938 13.72 -27.80 -10.72
N ALA A 939 14.24 -26.71 -11.30
CA ALA A 939 13.48 -25.53 -11.66
C ALA A 939 13.89 -24.97 -13.03
N LYS A 940 13.13 -24.00 -13.54
CA LYS A 940 13.36 -23.32 -14.82
C LYS A 940 13.52 -21.82 -14.61
N THR A 941 14.15 -21.19 -15.60
CA THR A 941 14.32 -19.74 -15.63
C THR A 941 13.04 -19.08 -16.15
N GLY A 942 12.64 -17.99 -15.51
CA GLY A 942 11.68 -17.04 -16.06
C GLY A 942 12.19 -15.61 -15.84
N ILE A 943 11.74 -14.69 -16.69
CA ILE A 943 12.10 -13.28 -16.65
C ILE A 943 10.80 -12.48 -16.64
N THR A 944 10.59 -11.68 -15.59
CA THR A 944 9.47 -10.73 -15.51
C THR A 944 9.76 -9.46 -16.30
N GLU A 945 11.04 -9.07 -16.44
CA GLU A 945 11.43 -7.92 -17.27
C GLU A 945 12.91 -8.02 -17.65
N ILE A 946 13.27 -7.52 -18.82
CA ILE A 946 14.64 -7.19 -19.23
C ILE A 946 14.71 -5.74 -19.72
N LYS A 947 15.61 -4.96 -19.13
CA LYS A 947 15.90 -3.58 -19.57
C LYS A 947 17.33 -3.46 -20.02
N ILE A 948 17.55 -2.77 -21.14
CA ILE A 948 18.87 -2.64 -21.77
C ILE A 948 19.16 -1.15 -21.97
N PHE A 949 20.35 -0.71 -21.57
CA PHE A 949 20.71 0.71 -21.58
C PHE A 949 22.11 0.99 -22.14
N ASN A 950 22.32 2.26 -22.50
CA ASN A 950 23.60 2.85 -22.85
C ASN A 950 23.98 3.93 -21.83
N ARG A 951 24.26 3.56 -20.57
CA ARG A 951 24.57 4.52 -19.50
C ARG A 951 25.80 5.37 -19.84
N GLY A 952 25.69 6.68 -19.70
CA GLY A 952 26.79 7.62 -19.97
C GLY A 952 27.08 7.85 -21.46
N GLY A 953 26.37 7.17 -22.36
CA GLY A 953 26.38 7.45 -23.79
C GLY A 953 25.23 8.38 -24.21
N VAL A 954 25.22 8.77 -25.49
CA VAL A 954 24.08 9.50 -26.08
C VAL A 954 22.84 8.61 -25.99
N GLN A 955 21.84 9.06 -25.24
CA GLN A 955 20.55 8.37 -25.20
C GLN A 955 19.85 8.60 -26.54
N PRO A 956 19.34 7.55 -27.20
CA PRO A 956 18.40 7.78 -28.29
C PRO A 956 17.20 8.55 -27.73
N PRO A 957 16.51 9.39 -28.53
CA PRO A 957 15.23 9.91 -28.10
C PRO A 957 14.35 8.74 -27.66
N ASP A 958 13.59 8.92 -26.58
CA ASP A 958 12.67 7.89 -26.10
C ASP A 958 11.83 7.38 -27.29
N PRO A 959 11.62 6.05 -27.42
CA PRO A 959 10.71 5.56 -28.44
C PRO A 959 9.41 6.33 -28.26
N PRO A 960 8.90 7.02 -29.30
CA PRO A 960 7.68 7.79 -29.16
C PRO A 960 6.64 6.85 -28.58
N VAL A 961 5.96 7.26 -27.52
CA VAL A 961 4.74 6.59 -27.06
C VAL A 961 3.78 6.75 -28.22
N SER A 962 3.83 5.84 -29.17
CA SER A 962 3.11 5.97 -30.42
C SER A 962 1.67 5.59 -30.10
N THR A 963 0.91 6.57 -29.64
CA THR A 963 -0.54 6.45 -29.54
C THR A 963 -1.03 5.97 -30.89
N ASN A 964 -1.71 4.82 -30.93
CA ASN A 964 -2.42 4.39 -32.13
C ASN A 964 -3.53 5.41 -32.39
N LEU A 965 -3.27 6.35 -33.29
CA LEU A 965 -4.18 7.41 -33.64
C LEU A 965 -5.45 6.87 -34.28
N ALA A 966 -5.40 5.66 -34.88
CA ALA A 966 -6.55 5.05 -35.53
C ALA A 966 -7.74 4.83 -34.58
N LEU A 967 -7.48 4.56 -33.29
CA LEU A 967 -8.52 4.35 -32.26
C LEU A 967 -9.39 5.59 -32.01
N SER A 968 -8.88 6.78 -32.33
CA SER A 968 -9.61 8.04 -32.19
C SER A 968 -10.40 8.45 -33.43
N GLY A 969 -10.25 7.70 -34.53
CA GLY A 969 -10.92 7.99 -35.79
C GLY A 969 -12.22 7.20 -35.97
N THR A 970 -13.09 7.73 -36.82
CA THR A 970 -14.31 7.06 -37.27
C THR A 970 -13.98 6.20 -38.50
N PRO A 971 -14.24 4.88 -38.47
CA PRO A 971 -13.98 4.00 -39.59
C PRO A 971 -15.04 4.16 -40.67
N VAL A 972 -14.61 4.20 -41.93
CA VAL A 972 -15.47 4.27 -43.13
C VAL A 972 -14.95 3.25 -44.13
N CYS A 973 -15.83 2.41 -44.67
CA CYS A 973 -15.45 1.31 -45.54
C CYS A 973 -16.22 1.36 -46.86
N SER A 974 -15.62 0.86 -47.93
CA SER A 974 -16.22 0.82 -49.27
C SER A 974 -17.50 0.00 -49.31
N TYR A 975 -17.49 -1.14 -48.63
CA TYR A 975 -18.60 -2.05 -48.46
C TYR A 975 -18.36 -2.86 -47.17
N THR A 976 -19.41 -3.34 -46.53
CA THR A 976 -19.31 -4.25 -45.38
C THR A 976 -20.39 -5.32 -45.52
N SER A 977 -20.00 -6.59 -45.48
CA SER A 977 -20.98 -7.70 -45.48
C SER A 977 -21.94 -7.55 -44.31
N ALA A 978 -23.20 -8.00 -44.47
CA ALA A 978 -24.26 -7.79 -43.47
C ALA A 978 -23.95 -8.39 -42.07
N TRP A 979 -22.96 -9.27 -42.01
CA TRP A 979 -22.49 -9.95 -40.82
C TRP A 979 -21.08 -9.51 -40.36
N GLU A 980 -20.58 -8.41 -40.89
CA GLU A 980 -19.28 -7.86 -40.56
C GLU A 980 -19.44 -6.41 -40.13
N ALA A 981 -18.41 -5.82 -39.55
CA ALA A 981 -18.46 -4.44 -39.10
C ALA A 981 -17.27 -3.66 -39.62
N CYS A 982 -17.55 -2.52 -40.25
CA CYS A 982 -16.49 -1.56 -40.59
C CYS A 982 -15.75 -1.08 -39.32
N ALA A 983 -16.43 -1.05 -38.17
CA ALA A 983 -15.83 -0.71 -36.89
C ALA A 983 -14.68 -1.62 -36.45
N ALA A 984 -14.61 -2.83 -36.99
CA ALA A 984 -13.54 -3.78 -36.65
C ALA A 984 -12.16 -3.31 -37.10
N ILE A 985 -12.05 -2.44 -38.11
CA ILE A 985 -10.73 -2.04 -38.63
C ILE A 985 -9.93 -1.18 -37.64
N ASN A 986 -10.53 -0.68 -36.56
CA ASN A 986 -9.84 0.18 -35.58
C ASN A 986 -10.41 0.02 -34.16
N ASN A 987 -10.88 -1.18 -33.82
CA ASN A 987 -11.49 -1.46 -32.52
C ASN A 987 -10.46 -1.68 -31.40
N GLY A 988 -9.17 -1.79 -31.75
CA GLY A 988 -8.07 -1.97 -30.80
C GLY A 988 -7.83 -3.43 -30.41
N ASP A 989 -8.44 -4.37 -31.13
CA ASP A 989 -8.15 -5.79 -30.97
C ASP A 989 -6.73 -6.10 -31.44
N GLU A 990 -6.15 -7.17 -30.90
CA GLU A 990 -4.81 -7.66 -31.30
C GLU A 990 -4.94 -9.06 -31.92
N PRO A 991 -5.15 -9.18 -33.24
CA PRO A 991 -5.36 -10.46 -33.88
C PRO A 991 -4.10 -11.34 -33.83
N THR A 992 -4.30 -12.64 -33.57
CA THR A 992 -3.23 -13.65 -33.55
C THR A 992 -3.25 -14.55 -34.80
N SER A 993 -4.28 -14.43 -35.64
CA SER A 993 -4.49 -15.20 -36.87
C SER A 993 -5.26 -14.36 -37.89
N SER A 994 -4.92 -14.45 -39.18
CA SER A 994 -5.69 -13.87 -40.29
C SER A 994 -6.99 -14.63 -40.55
N ASN A 995 -7.01 -15.95 -40.29
CA ASN A 995 -8.23 -16.72 -40.18
C ASN A 995 -8.79 -16.57 -38.76
N TYR A 996 -9.44 -15.44 -38.54
CA TYR A 996 -9.96 -15.03 -37.25
C TYR A 996 -11.34 -15.67 -37.03
N GLY A 997 -11.37 -16.78 -36.28
CA GLY A 997 -12.55 -17.61 -36.04
C GLY A 997 -13.37 -17.19 -34.80
N GLY A 998 -14.70 -17.29 -34.89
CA GLY A 998 -15.64 -17.07 -33.78
C GLY A 998 -17.10 -16.97 -34.25
N THR A 999 -18.06 -17.33 -33.39
CA THR A 999 -19.51 -17.36 -33.64
C THR A 999 -20.20 -15.98 -33.61
N ASN A 1000 -19.49 -14.88 -33.87
CA ASN A 1000 -20.11 -13.55 -33.91
C ASN A 1000 -19.63 -12.69 -35.08
N GLN A 1001 -20.64 -12.25 -35.81
CA GLN A 1001 -20.68 -11.36 -36.94
C GLN A 1001 -20.50 -9.91 -36.45
N GLY A 1002 -19.30 -9.31 -36.56
CA GLY A 1002 -19.06 -7.92 -36.11
C GLY A 1002 -17.65 -7.54 -35.61
N ASN A 1003 -16.73 -8.49 -35.42
CA ASN A 1003 -15.33 -8.20 -34.98
C ASN A 1003 -14.30 -8.33 -36.10
N ARG A 1004 -14.76 -8.24 -37.35
CA ARG A 1004 -13.93 -8.25 -38.55
C ARG A 1004 -14.61 -7.41 -39.61
N TRP A 1005 -13.82 -6.81 -40.48
CA TRP A 1005 -14.32 -6.15 -41.67
C TRP A 1005 -14.00 -7.02 -42.88
N GLY A 1006 -15.01 -7.35 -43.67
CA GLY A 1006 -14.84 -7.99 -44.96
C GLY A 1006 -15.94 -7.57 -45.91
N THR A 1007 -15.75 -7.97 -47.16
CA THR A 1007 -16.44 -7.35 -48.30
C THR A 1007 -17.27 -8.31 -49.14
N TRP A 1008 -17.53 -9.54 -48.70
CA TRP A 1008 -18.31 -10.51 -49.47
C TRP A 1008 -19.74 -10.02 -49.81
N PRO A 1009 -20.22 -10.16 -51.07
CA PRO A 1009 -19.57 -10.81 -52.21
C PRO A 1009 -18.80 -9.85 -53.14
N GLU A 1010 -18.52 -8.61 -52.72
CA GLU A 1010 -17.79 -7.63 -53.53
C GLU A 1010 -16.36 -8.10 -53.81
N THR A 1011 -15.90 -7.86 -55.03
CA THR A 1011 -14.55 -8.22 -55.52
C THR A 1011 -13.84 -6.98 -56.07
N GLY A 1012 -12.64 -7.15 -56.63
CA GLY A 1012 -11.88 -6.05 -57.21
C GLY A 1012 -11.18 -5.17 -56.16
N THR A 1013 -11.22 -3.84 -56.34
CA THR A 1013 -10.55 -2.92 -55.39
C THR A 1013 -11.54 -2.47 -54.32
N GLN A 1014 -11.19 -2.75 -53.06
CA GLN A 1014 -11.95 -2.34 -51.87
C GLN A 1014 -11.08 -1.43 -51.00
N TRP A 1015 -11.71 -0.67 -50.10
CA TRP A 1015 -10.95 0.21 -49.22
C TRP A 1015 -11.61 0.36 -47.85
N ALA A 1016 -10.77 0.55 -46.84
CA ALA A 1016 -11.17 0.93 -45.49
C ALA A 1016 -10.39 2.16 -45.08
N GLU A 1017 -11.02 3.04 -44.32
CA GLU A 1017 -10.46 4.33 -43.96
C GLU A 1017 -10.75 4.68 -42.52
N VAL A 1018 -9.80 5.37 -41.90
CA VAL A 1018 -9.99 6.01 -40.61
C VAL A 1018 -10.07 7.53 -40.81
N GLN A 1019 -11.14 8.15 -40.31
CA GLN A 1019 -11.39 9.59 -40.38
C GLN A 1019 -11.27 10.26 -39.02
N TRP A 1020 -10.52 11.34 -38.92
CA TRP A 1020 -10.38 12.15 -37.70
C TRP A 1020 -11.13 13.47 -37.82
N SER A 1021 -11.60 13.97 -36.68
CA SER A 1021 -12.26 15.28 -36.57
C SER A 1021 -11.29 16.46 -36.77
N SER A 1022 -9.99 16.22 -36.66
CA SER A 1022 -8.91 17.19 -36.91
C SER A 1022 -7.70 16.49 -37.53
N ALA A 1023 -6.87 17.23 -38.26
CA ALA A 1023 -5.73 16.67 -38.98
C ALA A 1023 -4.72 16.06 -38.01
N GLN A 1024 -4.37 14.80 -38.24
CA GLN A 1024 -3.36 14.06 -37.49
C GLN A 1024 -2.04 14.05 -38.26
N SER A 1025 -0.92 14.16 -37.55
CA SER A 1025 0.40 13.88 -38.13
C SER A 1025 0.65 12.39 -38.05
N VAL A 1026 0.80 11.71 -39.20
CA VAL A 1026 0.99 10.27 -39.28
C VAL A 1026 2.21 9.96 -40.15
N LYS A 1027 3.10 9.05 -39.71
CA LYS A 1027 4.28 8.61 -40.47
C LYS A 1027 4.46 7.09 -40.56
N GLN A 1028 3.61 6.33 -39.87
CA GLN A 1028 3.61 4.87 -39.91
C GLN A 1028 2.18 4.36 -39.79
N ALA A 1029 1.88 3.25 -40.46
CA ALA A 1029 0.66 2.50 -40.23
C ALA A 1029 0.90 0.99 -40.27
N GLN A 1030 0.04 0.23 -39.62
CA GLN A 1030 0.05 -1.23 -39.59
C GLN A 1030 -1.32 -1.74 -40.02
N VAL A 1031 -1.35 -2.79 -40.84
CA VAL A 1031 -2.59 -3.40 -41.34
C VAL A 1031 -2.56 -4.90 -41.10
N TYR A 1032 -3.62 -5.44 -40.51
CA TYR A 1032 -3.79 -6.88 -40.32
C TYR A 1032 -4.90 -7.37 -41.26
N PHE A 1033 -4.56 -8.29 -42.17
CA PHE A 1033 -5.50 -8.81 -43.16
C PHE A 1033 -6.40 -9.90 -42.60
N PHE A 1034 -7.66 -9.89 -43.03
CA PHE A 1034 -8.61 -10.96 -42.79
C PHE A 1034 -8.62 -11.91 -44.00
N ASP A 1035 -8.51 -13.21 -43.73
CA ASP A 1035 -8.54 -14.29 -44.72
C ASP A 1035 -9.28 -15.47 -44.07
N ASP A 1036 -10.46 -15.81 -44.59
CA ASP A 1036 -11.32 -16.87 -44.05
C ASP A 1036 -11.04 -18.24 -44.67
N GLU A 1037 -10.00 -18.34 -45.49
CA GLU A 1037 -9.61 -19.51 -46.27
C GLU A 1037 -10.72 -20.01 -47.22
N GLY A 1038 -11.66 -19.11 -47.56
CA GLY A 1038 -12.83 -19.37 -48.37
C GLY A 1038 -13.15 -18.20 -49.30
N GLY A 1039 -14.19 -17.44 -48.97
CA GLY A 1039 -14.71 -16.37 -49.83
C GLY A 1039 -13.92 -15.05 -49.74
N ILE A 1040 -13.18 -14.85 -48.65
CA ILE A 1040 -12.36 -13.67 -48.37
C ILE A 1040 -10.90 -14.13 -48.27
N ASP A 1041 -10.04 -13.58 -49.13
CA ASP A 1041 -8.63 -13.98 -49.23
C ASP A 1041 -7.71 -12.75 -49.10
N MET A 1042 -6.42 -13.00 -48.93
CA MET A 1042 -5.37 -12.00 -48.90
C MET A 1042 -5.37 -11.15 -50.19
N PRO A 1043 -5.15 -9.83 -50.08
CA PRO A 1043 -5.07 -8.97 -51.26
C PRO A 1043 -3.86 -9.31 -52.13
N SER A 1044 -4.00 -9.14 -53.45
CA SER A 1044 -2.88 -9.25 -54.39
C SER A 1044 -1.91 -8.07 -54.28
N THR A 1045 -2.44 -6.88 -53.96
CA THR A 1045 -1.68 -5.68 -53.62
C THR A 1045 -2.49 -4.79 -52.68
N TRP A 1046 -1.80 -3.91 -51.95
CA TRP A 1046 -2.45 -2.87 -51.16
C TRP A 1046 -1.59 -1.62 -51.07
N LYS A 1047 -2.23 -0.49 -50.77
CA LYS A 1047 -1.58 0.82 -50.59
C LYS A 1047 -2.22 1.62 -49.46
N LEU A 1048 -1.42 2.50 -48.86
CA LEU A 1048 -1.91 3.54 -47.95
C LEU A 1048 -2.04 4.85 -48.71
N GLN A 1049 -3.15 5.52 -48.50
CA GLN A 1049 -3.47 6.80 -49.12
C GLN A 1049 -3.95 7.77 -48.04
N TYR A 1050 -3.56 9.04 -48.16
CA TYR A 1050 -4.05 10.09 -47.28
C TYR A 1050 -4.89 11.10 -48.07
N TRP A 1051 -5.80 11.78 -47.38
CA TRP A 1051 -6.57 12.87 -47.96
C TRP A 1051 -5.75 14.16 -47.92
N ASN A 1052 -5.40 14.70 -49.09
CA ASN A 1052 -4.62 15.94 -49.18
C ASN A 1052 -5.48 17.22 -49.13
N GLY A 1053 -6.78 17.09 -48.82
CA GLY A 1053 -7.75 18.18 -48.87
C GLY A 1053 -8.65 18.15 -50.11
N SER A 1054 -8.24 17.49 -51.19
CA SER A 1054 -8.98 17.47 -52.47
C SER A 1054 -9.10 16.07 -53.09
N ALA A 1055 -8.14 15.18 -52.86
CA ALA A 1055 -8.11 13.82 -53.38
C ALA A 1055 -7.37 12.88 -52.43
N TYR A 1056 -7.59 11.58 -52.62
CA TYR A 1056 -6.74 10.55 -52.02
C TYR A 1056 -5.49 10.38 -52.87
N VAL A 1057 -4.34 10.51 -52.20
CA VAL A 1057 -3.01 10.33 -52.81
C VAL A 1057 -2.22 9.33 -51.99
N ASP A 1058 -1.38 8.54 -52.66
CA ASP A 1058 -0.49 7.59 -51.99
C ASP A 1058 0.41 8.31 -50.98
N VAL A 1059 0.64 7.68 -49.82
CA VAL A 1059 1.52 8.27 -48.81
C VAL A 1059 2.95 8.41 -49.35
N PRO A 1060 3.59 9.59 -49.21
CA PRO A 1060 4.88 9.87 -49.83
C PRO A 1060 6.00 9.06 -49.16
N GLY A 1061 6.94 8.55 -49.95
CA GLY A 1061 8.10 7.82 -49.42
C GLY A 1061 7.75 6.54 -48.67
N ALA A 1062 6.66 5.86 -49.04
CA ALA A 1062 6.26 4.59 -48.47
C ALA A 1062 7.36 3.53 -48.62
N GLY A 1063 7.63 2.79 -47.54
CA GLY A 1063 8.38 1.54 -47.57
C GLY A 1063 7.62 0.40 -48.23
N SER A 1064 8.13 -0.83 -48.12
CA SER A 1064 7.53 -2.01 -48.74
C SER A 1064 6.13 -2.33 -48.18
N TYR A 1065 5.17 -2.56 -49.06
CA TYR A 1065 3.84 -3.10 -48.74
C TYR A 1065 3.88 -4.63 -48.73
N THR A 1066 4.09 -5.23 -47.56
CA THR A 1066 4.15 -6.70 -47.41
C THR A 1066 2.75 -7.32 -47.40
N LEU A 1067 2.67 -8.61 -47.73
CA LEU A 1067 1.46 -9.44 -47.71
C LEU A 1067 1.65 -10.66 -46.79
N THR A 1068 2.20 -10.44 -45.60
CA THR A 1068 2.44 -11.49 -44.62
C THR A 1068 1.13 -11.84 -43.92
N LYS A 1069 0.67 -13.09 -44.09
CA LYS A 1069 -0.47 -13.67 -43.37
C LYS A 1069 -0.11 -13.86 -41.89
N ASN A 1070 -1.11 -13.78 -40.99
CA ASN A 1070 -0.97 -13.93 -39.53
C ASN A 1070 -0.02 -12.93 -38.86
N ALA A 1071 0.11 -11.72 -39.41
CA ALA A 1071 0.92 -10.66 -38.83
C ALA A 1071 0.46 -9.27 -39.27
N TYR A 1072 0.86 -8.24 -38.53
CA TYR A 1072 0.74 -6.85 -38.98
C TYR A 1072 1.73 -6.56 -40.12
N ASN A 1073 1.19 -6.01 -41.20
CA ASN A 1073 1.96 -5.51 -42.33
C ASN A 1073 2.21 -4.01 -42.08
N THR A 1074 3.46 -3.69 -41.70
CA THR A 1074 3.87 -2.35 -41.25
C THR A 1074 4.45 -1.56 -42.41
N VAL A 1075 3.98 -0.32 -42.60
CA VAL A 1075 4.49 0.59 -43.62
C VAL A 1075 4.91 1.90 -42.95
N ASN A 1076 6.18 2.25 -43.11
CA ASN A 1076 6.72 3.57 -42.76
C ASN A 1076 6.66 4.47 -44.00
N PHE A 1077 6.38 5.76 -43.80
CA PHE A 1077 6.31 6.74 -44.88
C PHE A 1077 6.73 8.12 -44.37
N THR A 1078 6.93 9.07 -45.29
CA THR A 1078 7.20 10.46 -44.93
C THR A 1078 5.96 11.04 -44.24
N ALA A 1079 6.14 11.69 -43.09
CA ALA A 1079 5.03 12.18 -42.27
C ALA A 1079 4.07 13.06 -43.08
N VAL A 1080 2.77 12.78 -42.96
CA VAL A 1080 1.68 13.56 -43.57
C VAL A 1080 0.75 14.09 -42.49
N SER A 1081 0.24 15.30 -42.68
CA SER A 1081 -0.85 15.85 -41.88
C SER A 1081 -2.16 15.62 -42.63
N THR A 1082 -3.06 14.79 -42.08
CA THR A 1082 -4.27 14.37 -42.78
C THR A 1082 -5.44 14.18 -41.81
N THR A 1083 -6.66 14.45 -42.26
CA THR A 1083 -7.89 14.09 -41.54
C THR A 1083 -8.38 12.69 -41.90
N ARG A 1084 -7.78 12.02 -42.89
CA ARG A 1084 -8.22 10.70 -43.36
C ARG A 1084 -7.05 9.85 -43.83
N LEU A 1085 -7.01 8.59 -43.40
CA LEU A 1085 -6.03 7.60 -43.86
C LEU A 1085 -6.76 6.36 -44.36
N ARG A 1086 -6.52 6.00 -45.61
CA ARG A 1086 -7.22 4.93 -46.35
C ARG A 1086 -6.26 3.80 -46.69
N VAL A 1087 -6.67 2.58 -46.39
CA VAL A 1087 -6.10 1.33 -46.88
C VAL A 1087 -6.86 0.94 -48.14
N SER A 1088 -6.21 0.95 -49.30
CA SER A 1088 -6.78 0.48 -50.58
C SER A 1088 -6.21 -0.89 -50.90
N LEU A 1089 -7.09 -1.87 -51.10
CA LEU A 1089 -6.80 -3.29 -51.25
C LEU A 1089 -7.28 -3.75 -52.63
N THR A 1090 -6.50 -4.55 -53.34
CA THR A 1090 -6.91 -5.16 -54.62
C THR A 1090 -6.99 -6.67 -54.47
N ALA A 1091 -8.12 -7.26 -54.84
CA ALA A 1091 -8.39 -8.68 -54.71
C ALA A 1091 -7.45 -9.56 -55.56
N THR A 1092 -7.30 -10.81 -55.15
CA THR A 1092 -6.69 -11.88 -55.96
C THR A 1092 -7.81 -12.61 -56.70
N GLY A 1093 -7.87 -12.50 -58.02
CA GLY A 1093 -8.92 -13.14 -58.83
C GLY A 1093 -10.33 -12.66 -58.47
N THR A 1094 -11.22 -13.59 -58.10
CA THR A 1094 -12.61 -13.32 -57.72
C THR A 1094 -12.85 -13.35 -56.21
N ALA A 1095 -11.80 -13.30 -55.39
CA ALA A 1095 -11.93 -13.27 -53.93
C ALA A 1095 -12.45 -11.92 -53.43
N SER A 1096 -13.16 -11.93 -52.32
CA SER A 1096 -13.45 -10.73 -51.52
C SER A 1096 -12.29 -10.43 -50.57
N LEU A 1097 -12.30 -9.23 -49.98
CA LEU A 1097 -11.20 -8.70 -49.16
C LEU A 1097 -11.66 -8.35 -47.75
N GLY A 1098 -10.74 -8.31 -46.79
CA GLY A 1098 -11.05 -7.86 -45.43
C GLY A 1098 -9.84 -7.45 -44.60
N LEU A 1099 -10.10 -6.79 -43.49
CA LEU A 1099 -9.14 -6.37 -42.47
C LEU A 1099 -9.64 -6.71 -41.08
N LEU A 1100 -8.70 -7.00 -40.19
CA LEU A 1100 -8.95 -7.22 -38.77
C LEU A 1100 -8.57 -6.02 -37.92
N GLU A 1101 -7.56 -5.24 -38.30
CA GLU A 1101 -7.11 -4.06 -37.54
C GLU A 1101 -6.22 -3.16 -38.42
N VAL A 1102 -6.30 -1.84 -38.19
CA VAL A 1102 -5.53 -0.78 -38.85
C VAL A 1102 -5.04 0.19 -37.78
N LYS A 1103 -3.72 0.30 -37.65
CA LYS A 1103 -3.08 1.24 -36.70
C LYS A 1103 -2.37 2.36 -37.43
N ALA A 1104 -2.36 3.55 -36.83
CA ALA A 1104 -1.70 4.74 -37.36
C ALA A 1104 -0.89 5.45 -36.28
N PHE A 1105 0.33 5.88 -36.59
CA PHE A 1105 1.28 6.41 -35.62
C PHE A 1105 1.98 7.69 -36.10
N ALA A 1106 2.22 8.62 -35.18
CA ALA A 1106 2.87 9.92 -35.39
C ALA A 1106 4.39 9.87 -35.54
#